data_AF-A0A8I3N2C8-F1
#
_entry.id   AF-A0A8I3N2C8-F1
#
_cell.length_a   1.000
_cell.length_b   1.000
_cell.length_c   1.000
_cell.angle_alpha   90.00
_cell.angle_beta   90.00
_cell.angle_gamma   90.00
#
_symmetry.space_group_name_H-M   'P 1'
#
loop_
_entity.id
_entity.type
_entity.pdbx_description
1 polymer ?
#
loop_
_entity_poly.entity_id
_entity_poly.type
_entity_poly.pdbx_seq_one_letter_code
_entity_poly.pdbx_strand_id
1 'polypeptide(L)'
;MAWRQLKKRVQDAVVILGGGGLLFTSYLTAMGDEHFYAEHLMPAMQRLLDPESAHRLAVRVTSLGLLPRATFQESDMLEVRVLGHRFRNPIGIAAGFDKHGEAVDGLYKMGFGFVEIGSVTPKPQEGNPRPRVFRLPEDQAVINRYGFNSHGLSVVEHRLLARQEKQARLTEEGLPLGINLGKNKTSVDAAADYTEGVRVLGPLADYLVVNVSSPNTAGLRSLQGKAELRHLLAKLGIDGLIITNTTVSRPASLQGALRSEIGGLSGKPLRDLSTQTIREMYALTQGGVPIIGVGGVSSGQDALEKIRAGASLVQLYTALTYRGPPVVGMIKRELEALLKEQGFTRITDAIGADHRRALGAVIALLLWGQLFAEDTGSEATNNTEVSLPKPPVIENGYVEHMIRYQCKPFYKLHTEGDGVYTLNSEKHWTNKAVGEKLPECEAVCGKPKNPVDQVQRIMGGSVDAKGSFPWQAKMVSHHNLTSGATLINEQWLLTTAKNLFLGHKDDAKANDIAPTLKLYVGKNQLVEVEKVVLHPDYSKVDIGLIKLKQKVPIDERVMPICLPSKDYAEVGRIGYVSGWGRNSNFNFTELLKYVMLPVADQDKCVQHYEGSTVPEKKSPKSPVGVQPILNEHTFCAGMSKFQEDTCYGDAGSAFAVHDQDEDTWYAAGILSFDKSCTVAEYGVYVKVPSVLAWVQETIAGN
;
A
#
# COMPACT_ATOMS: atom_id res chain seq x y z
N MET A 1 72.04 -22.17 -1.38
CA MET A 1 71.84 -21.25 -2.53
C MET A 1 70.45 -21.37 -3.18
N ALA A 2 69.92 -22.59 -3.40
CA ALA A 2 68.61 -22.82 -4.01
C ALA A 2 67.43 -22.10 -3.31
N TRP A 3 67.37 -22.09 -1.97
CA TRP A 3 66.30 -21.41 -1.22
C TRP A 3 66.22 -19.89 -1.44
N ARG A 4 67.38 -19.21 -1.56
CA ARG A 4 67.42 -17.76 -1.82
C ARG A 4 66.97 -17.44 -3.25
N GLN A 5 67.31 -18.29 -4.22
CA GLN A 5 66.83 -18.16 -5.60
C GLN A 5 65.33 -18.43 -5.74
N LEU A 6 64.81 -19.44 -5.02
CA LEU A 6 63.37 -19.72 -4.98
C LEU A 6 62.59 -18.56 -4.36
N LYS A 7 63.06 -18.03 -3.21
CA LYS A 7 62.45 -16.87 -2.55
C LYS A 7 62.40 -15.64 -3.47
N LYS A 8 63.48 -15.36 -4.20
CA LYS A 8 63.55 -14.26 -5.17
C LYS A 8 62.58 -14.48 -6.33
N ARG A 9 62.53 -15.68 -6.93
CA ARG A 9 61.59 -16.01 -8.00
C ARG A 9 60.13 -15.90 -7.56
N VAL A 10 59.81 -16.29 -6.33
CA VAL A 10 58.47 -16.11 -5.76
C VAL A 10 58.14 -14.63 -5.57
N GLN A 11 59.10 -13.83 -5.06
CA GLN A 11 58.92 -12.38 -4.93
C GLN A 11 58.71 -11.70 -6.29
N ASP A 12 59.53 -12.04 -7.29
CA ASP A 12 59.40 -11.51 -8.65
C ASP A 12 58.06 -11.91 -9.28
N ALA A 13 57.62 -13.16 -9.09
CA ALA A 13 56.31 -13.63 -9.55
C ALA A 13 55.14 -12.87 -8.87
N VAL A 14 55.22 -12.60 -7.57
CA VAL A 14 54.21 -11.82 -6.84
C VAL A 14 54.16 -10.38 -7.36
N VAL A 15 55.32 -9.76 -7.63
CA VAL A 15 55.38 -8.40 -8.19
C VAL A 15 54.82 -8.35 -9.61
N ILE A 16 55.16 -9.32 -10.46
CA ILE A 16 54.71 -9.34 -11.86
C ILE A 16 53.21 -9.66 -11.95
N LEU A 17 52.74 -10.69 -11.25
CA LEU A 17 51.32 -11.08 -11.25
C LEU A 17 50.46 -10.02 -10.53
N GLY A 18 50.95 -9.46 -9.42
CA GLY A 18 50.27 -8.38 -8.71
C GLY A 18 50.22 -7.08 -9.52
N GLY A 19 51.33 -6.68 -10.14
CA GLY A 19 51.41 -5.49 -10.99
C GLY A 19 50.57 -5.63 -12.27
N GLY A 20 50.65 -6.78 -12.94
CA GLY A 20 49.82 -7.09 -14.11
C GLY A 20 48.33 -7.13 -13.78
N GLY A 21 47.96 -7.74 -12.65
CA GLY A 21 46.57 -7.76 -12.18
C GLY A 21 46.04 -6.37 -11.83
N LEU A 22 46.85 -5.52 -11.18
CA LEU A 22 46.48 -4.13 -10.87
C LEU A 22 46.26 -3.33 -12.16
N LEU A 23 47.16 -3.45 -13.15
CA LEU A 23 47.03 -2.76 -14.43
C LEU A 23 45.78 -3.22 -15.18
N PHE A 24 45.53 -4.52 -15.23
CA PHE A 24 44.36 -5.09 -15.90
C PHE A 24 43.04 -4.66 -15.24
N THR A 25 42.94 -4.75 -13.91
CA THR A 25 41.75 -4.29 -13.18
C THR A 25 41.55 -2.78 -13.29
N SER A 26 42.63 -2.00 -13.28
CA SER A 26 42.57 -0.55 -13.52
C SER A 26 42.09 -0.22 -14.93
N TYR A 27 42.55 -0.98 -15.93
CA TYR A 27 42.10 -0.85 -17.31
C TYR A 27 40.61 -1.18 -17.45
N LEU A 28 40.14 -2.31 -16.91
CA LEU A 28 38.72 -2.68 -16.94
C LEU A 28 37.85 -1.64 -16.22
N THR A 29 38.33 -1.11 -15.09
CA THR A 29 37.67 -0.02 -14.37
C THR A 29 37.57 1.24 -15.25
N ALA A 30 38.66 1.67 -15.89
CA ALA A 30 38.68 2.87 -16.72
C ALA A 30 37.85 2.73 -18.01
N MET A 31 37.83 1.53 -18.60
CA MET A 31 37.05 1.23 -19.80
C MET A 31 35.55 1.07 -19.52
N GLY A 32 35.16 0.90 -18.25
CA GLY A 32 33.75 0.72 -17.89
C GLY A 32 33.22 -0.66 -18.27
N ASP A 33 34.04 -1.71 -18.15
CA ASP A 33 33.61 -3.08 -18.46
C ASP A 33 32.43 -3.49 -17.56
N GLU A 34 31.27 -3.73 -18.18
CA GLU A 34 30.00 -3.94 -17.48
C GLU A 34 30.05 -5.18 -16.58
N HIS A 35 30.69 -6.25 -17.05
CA HIS A 35 30.80 -7.52 -16.34
C HIS A 35 31.78 -7.41 -15.15
N PHE A 36 32.93 -6.76 -15.34
CA PHE A 36 33.88 -6.49 -14.27
C PHE A 36 33.26 -5.64 -13.16
N TYR A 37 32.51 -4.58 -13.52
CA TYR A 37 31.81 -3.77 -12.53
C TYR A 37 30.77 -4.57 -11.76
N ALA A 38 29.87 -5.28 -12.46
CA ALA A 38 28.75 -5.98 -11.85
C ALA A 38 29.17 -7.18 -11.01
N GLU A 39 30.19 -7.94 -11.44
CA GLU A 39 30.54 -9.21 -10.81
C GLU A 39 31.74 -9.14 -9.86
N HIS A 40 32.62 -8.13 -10.01
CA HIS A 40 33.86 -8.04 -9.23
C HIS A 40 33.93 -6.75 -8.40
N LEU A 41 33.96 -5.59 -9.06
CA LEU A 41 34.25 -4.31 -8.39
C LEU A 41 33.11 -3.90 -7.43
N MET A 42 31.86 -3.91 -7.90
CA MET A 42 30.73 -3.49 -7.06
C MET A 42 30.48 -4.45 -5.90
N PRO A 43 30.48 -5.79 -6.07
CA PRO A 43 30.39 -6.72 -4.94
C PRO A 43 31.51 -6.54 -3.90
N ALA A 44 32.75 -6.32 -4.35
CA ALA A 44 33.87 -6.02 -3.45
C ALA A 44 33.60 -4.73 -2.66
N MET A 45 33.16 -3.67 -3.34
CA MET A 45 32.87 -2.38 -2.70
C MET A 45 31.71 -2.45 -1.72
N GLN A 46 30.68 -3.24 -2.03
CA GLN A 46 29.53 -3.45 -1.15
C GLN A 46 29.90 -4.18 0.14
N ARG A 47 30.91 -5.07 0.10
CA ARG A 47 31.43 -5.76 1.29
C ARG A 47 32.34 -4.86 2.15
N LEU A 48 33.11 -3.97 1.50
CA LEU A 48 34.10 -3.13 2.18
C LEU A 48 33.50 -1.86 2.80
N LEU A 49 32.41 -1.33 2.24
CA LEU A 49 31.83 -0.05 2.66
C LEU A 49 30.37 -0.19 3.05
N ASP A 50 30.00 0.45 4.16
CA ASP A 50 28.60 0.66 4.50
C ASP A 50 27.90 1.51 3.40
N PRO A 51 26.58 1.38 3.22
CA PRO A 51 25.86 2.02 2.12
C PRO A 51 25.92 3.54 2.11
N GLU A 52 25.98 4.21 3.27
CA GLU A 52 26.03 5.68 3.30
C GLU A 52 27.44 6.17 2.94
N SER A 53 28.49 5.51 3.43
CA SER A 53 29.88 5.84 3.05
C SER A 53 30.16 5.55 1.57
N ALA A 54 29.69 4.42 1.05
CA ALA A 54 29.79 4.09 -0.37
C ALA A 54 29.08 5.13 -1.25
N HIS A 55 27.91 5.58 -0.82
CA HIS A 55 27.16 6.62 -1.52
C HIS A 55 27.93 7.95 -1.55
N ARG A 56 28.49 8.40 -0.42
CA ARG A 56 29.32 9.62 -0.37
C ARG A 56 30.56 9.52 -1.27
N LEU A 57 31.23 8.37 -1.25
CA LEU A 57 32.37 8.13 -2.13
C LEU A 57 31.94 8.19 -3.59
N ALA A 58 30.81 7.58 -3.96
CA ALA A 58 30.29 7.63 -5.32
C ALA A 58 29.97 9.07 -5.77
N VAL A 59 29.32 9.88 -4.94
CA VAL A 59 29.06 11.30 -5.23
C VAL A 59 30.37 12.07 -5.39
N ARG A 60 31.37 11.82 -4.53
CA ARG A 60 32.68 12.49 -4.61
C ARG A 60 33.48 12.11 -5.86
N VAL A 61 33.52 10.82 -6.21
CA VAL A 61 34.20 10.33 -7.43
C VAL A 61 33.51 10.89 -8.67
N THR A 62 32.18 10.94 -8.66
CA THR A 62 31.37 11.51 -9.76
C THR A 62 31.60 13.01 -9.90
N SER A 63 31.66 13.78 -8.80
CA SER A 63 31.91 15.22 -8.84
C SER A 63 33.32 15.59 -9.33
N LEU A 64 34.30 14.72 -9.09
CA LEU A 64 35.65 14.83 -9.65
C LEU A 64 35.74 14.38 -11.12
N GLY A 65 34.66 13.84 -11.69
CA GLY A 65 34.63 13.34 -13.07
C GLY A 65 35.48 12.09 -13.30
N LEU A 66 35.87 11.38 -12.23
CA LEU A 66 36.65 10.14 -12.23
C LEU A 66 35.75 8.95 -12.55
N LEU A 67 35.20 8.95 -13.76
CA LEU A 67 34.23 7.98 -14.23
C LEU A 67 34.81 7.14 -15.36
N PRO A 68 34.34 5.88 -15.54
CA PRO A 68 34.69 5.10 -16.71
C PRO A 68 34.27 5.81 -18.00
N ARG A 69 34.90 5.42 -19.11
CA ARG A 69 34.53 5.93 -20.42
C ARG A 69 33.10 5.49 -20.78
N ALA A 70 32.21 6.44 -21.02
CA ALA A 70 30.91 6.16 -21.63
C ALA A 70 31.13 5.80 -23.11
N THR A 71 30.91 4.54 -23.47
CA THR A 71 31.15 4.02 -24.84
C THR A 71 29.92 4.07 -25.73
N PHE A 72 28.73 4.20 -25.15
CA PHE A 72 27.47 4.28 -25.90
C PHE A 72 27.37 5.59 -26.69
N GLN A 73 27.13 5.49 -28.00
CA GLN A 73 26.82 6.63 -28.86
C GLN A 73 25.32 6.90 -28.83
N GLU A 74 24.94 8.15 -28.59
CA GLU A 74 23.53 8.54 -28.55
C GLU A 74 22.87 8.38 -29.92
N SER A 75 21.61 7.94 -29.92
CA SER A 75 20.81 7.69 -31.11
C SER A 75 19.57 8.58 -31.08
N ASP A 76 19.20 9.16 -32.23
CA ASP A 76 17.99 9.97 -32.37
C ASP A 76 16.71 9.18 -32.02
N MET A 77 16.77 7.85 -32.03
CA MET A 77 15.68 6.98 -31.59
C MET A 77 15.30 7.17 -30.13
N LEU A 78 16.25 7.59 -29.29
CA LEU A 78 16.06 7.77 -27.84
C LEU A 78 15.66 9.19 -27.46
N GLU A 79 15.63 10.14 -28.40
CA GLU A 79 15.25 11.52 -28.11
C GLU A 79 13.77 11.63 -27.71
N VAL A 80 13.50 12.39 -26.65
CA VAL A 80 12.14 12.73 -26.20
C VAL A 80 11.99 14.24 -26.08
N ARG A 81 10.84 14.78 -26.48
CA ARG A 81 10.46 16.18 -26.22
C ARG A 81 9.24 16.20 -25.32
N VAL A 82 9.40 16.70 -24.11
CA VAL A 82 8.36 16.70 -23.08
C VAL A 82 8.67 17.79 -22.05
N LEU A 83 7.67 18.26 -21.31
CA LEU A 83 7.83 19.34 -20.31
C LEU A 83 8.48 20.62 -20.88
N GLY A 84 8.30 20.90 -22.18
CA GLY A 84 8.92 22.05 -22.85
C GLY A 84 10.41 21.89 -23.19
N HIS A 85 11.03 20.75 -22.87
CA HIS A 85 12.46 20.50 -23.08
C HIS A 85 12.73 19.32 -24.01
N ARG A 86 13.92 19.35 -24.61
CA ARG A 86 14.51 18.22 -25.32
C ARG A 86 15.29 17.36 -24.31
N PHE A 87 15.11 16.06 -24.38
CA PHE A 87 15.88 15.07 -23.64
C PHE A 87 16.62 14.20 -24.65
N ARG A 88 17.95 14.25 -24.62
CA ARG A 88 18.82 13.55 -25.57
C ARG A 88 18.64 12.03 -25.52
N ASN A 89 18.34 11.51 -24.32
CA ASN A 89 17.90 10.14 -24.09
C ASN A 89 16.93 10.14 -22.87
N PRO A 90 16.12 9.08 -22.69
CA PRO A 90 15.05 9.08 -21.69
C PRO A 90 15.52 8.67 -20.29
N ILE A 91 16.81 8.37 -20.09
CA ILE A 91 17.33 7.75 -18.88
C ILE A 91 17.91 8.83 -17.96
N GLY A 92 17.27 9.07 -16.83
CA GLY A 92 17.71 10.01 -15.81
C GLY A 92 18.19 9.35 -14.52
N ILE A 93 18.90 10.13 -13.71
CA ILE A 93 19.22 9.78 -12.32
C ILE A 93 18.14 10.36 -11.40
N ALA A 94 17.57 9.51 -10.55
CA ALA A 94 16.48 9.91 -9.64
C ALA A 94 16.99 10.79 -8.49
N ALA A 95 16.08 11.60 -7.92
CA ALA A 95 16.37 12.36 -6.72
C ALA A 95 16.85 11.47 -5.56
N GLY A 96 17.69 12.06 -4.72
CA GLY A 96 18.29 11.42 -3.55
C GLY A 96 19.68 10.85 -3.80
N PHE A 97 20.15 10.78 -5.06
CA PHE A 97 21.55 10.50 -5.35
C PHE A 97 22.41 11.75 -5.14
N ASP A 98 22.26 12.77 -5.98
CA ASP A 98 22.92 14.05 -5.79
C ASP A 98 22.00 15.01 -5.02
N LYS A 99 21.96 14.84 -3.70
CA LYS A 99 21.05 15.61 -2.83
C LYS A 99 21.35 17.10 -2.80
N HIS A 100 22.56 17.51 -3.18
CA HIS A 100 23.08 18.84 -2.91
C HIS A 100 23.58 19.55 -4.18
N GLY A 101 23.47 18.93 -5.36
CA GLY A 101 23.97 19.47 -6.62
C GLY A 101 25.50 19.42 -6.74
N GLU A 102 26.15 18.45 -6.09
CA GLU A 102 27.61 18.29 -6.02
C GLU A 102 28.21 17.62 -7.25
N ALA A 103 27.43 16.82 -7.98
CA ALA A 103 27.94 15.87 -8.98
C ALA A 103 27.21 15.94 -10.33
N VAL A 104 26.37 16.95 -10.56
CA VAL A 104 25.54 17.12 -11.77
C VAL A 104 26.31 16.90 -13.07
N ASP A 105 27.47 17.55 -13.26
CA ASP A 105 28.27 17.43 -14.48
C ASP A 105 28.82 16.01 -14.68
N GLY A 106 29.23 15.36 -13.60
CA GLY A 106 29.70 13.97 -13.64
C GLY A 106 28.57 13.01 -14.00
N LEU A 107 27.35 13.27 -13.54
CA LEU A 107 26.18 12.47 -13.88
C LEU A 107 25.83 12.57 -15.37
N TYR A 108 25.89 13.76 -15.98
CA TYR A 108 25.78 13.88 -17.43
C TYR A 108 26.90 13.14 -18.16
N LYS A 109 28.16 13.27 -17.69
CA LYS A 109 29.31 12.54 -18.24
C LYS A 109 29.16 11.02 -18.16
N MET A 110 28.44 10.51 -17.14
CA MET A 110 28.11 9.09 -17.00
C MET A 110 27.16 8.60 -18.11
N GLY A 111 26.42 9.50 -18.74
CA GLY A 111 25.53 9.21 -19.86
C GLY A 111 24.04 9.37 -19.57
N PHE A 112 23.66 9.94 -18.43
CA PHE A 112 22.27 10.28 -18.13
C PHE A 112 21.77 11.41 -19.04
N GLY A 113 20.57 11.28 -19.59
CA GLY A 113 19.90 12.30 -20.40
C GLY A 113 19.31 13.45 -19.59
N PHE A 114 19.13 13.27 -18.28
CA PHE A 114 18.73 14.32 -17.35
C PHE A 114 19.11 13.98 -15.90
N VAL A 115 19.24 14.99 -15.05
CA VAL A 115 19.62 14.84 -13.65
C VAL A 115 18.55 15.44 -12.75
N GLU A 116 18.13 14.73 -11.71
CA GLU A 116 17.29 15.29 -10.64
C GLU A 116 18.08 15.36 -9.33
N ILE A 117 18.33 16.57 -8.83
CA ILE A 117 18.98 16.78 -7.53
C ILE A 117 17.96 16.82 -6.39
N GLY A 118 18.43 16.76 -5.14
CA GLY A 118 17.58 16.93 -3.95
C GLY A 118 17.09 15.60 -3.35
N SER A 119 16.03 15.54 -2.54
CA SER A 119 15.18 16.67 -2.14
C SER A 119 15.90 17.70 -1.29
N VAL A 120 15.81 18.97 -1.67
CA VAL A 120 16.36 20.12 -0.96
C VAL A 120 15.29 20.74 -0.08
N THR A 121 15.63 21.01 1.18
CA THR A 121 14.76 21.66 2.17
C THR A 121 15.11 23.14 2.32
N PRO A 122 14.18 24.03 2.76
CA PRO A 122 14.46 25.44 3.02
C PRO A 122 15.72 25.66 3.86
N LYS A 123 15.70 25.12 5.08
CA LYS A 123 16.82 25.16 6.02
C LYS A 123 17.66 23.89 5.93
N PRO A 124 18.96 23.95 6.25
CA PRO A 124 19.80 22.76 6.38
C PRO A 124 19.24 21.82 7.45
N GLN A 125 19.35 20.51 7.24
CA GLN A 125 19.03 19.51 8.26
C GLN A 125 19.84 18.24 8.06
N GLU A 126 20.23 17.57 9.15
CA GLU A 126 21.09 16.38 9.11
C GLU A 126 20.38 15.12 8.60
N GLY A 127 19.05 15.08 8.71
CA GLY A 127 18.21 13.90 8.50
C GLY A 127 18.04 13.04 9.76
N ASN A 128 17.56 11.80 9.60
CA ASN A 128 17.40 10.87 10.72
C ASN A 128 18.75 10.28 11.16
N PRO A 129 18.86 9.73 12.40
CA PRO A 129 20.08 9.11 12.90
C PRO A 129 20.57 7.93 12.04
N ARG A 130 21.90 7.70 12.01
CA ARG A 130 22.52 6.54 11.36
C ARG A 130 22.46 5.29 12.27
N PRO A 131 22.45 4.06 11.72
CA PRO A 131 22.36 3.72 10.30
C PRO A 131 20.96 3.99 9.74
N ARG A 132 20.91 4.42 8.49
CA ARG A 132 19.66 4.88 7.82
C ARG A 132 19.54 4.48 6.37
N VAL A 133 20.45 3.62 5.89
CA VAL A 133 20.39 2.97 4.59
C VAL A 133 20.86 1.55 4.77
N PHE A 134 20.18 0.61 4.11
CA PHE A 134 20.40 -0.82 4.24
C PHE A 134 20.33 -1.44 2.86
N ARG A 135 21.35 -2.22 2.48
CA ARG A 135 21.31 -3.01 1.24
C ARG A 135 20.65 -4.35 1.52
N LEU A 136 19.85 -4.81 0.57
CA LEU A 136 19.32 -6.17 0.51
C LEU A 136 19.84 -6.79 -0.80
N PRO A 137 21.08 -7.33 -0.81
CA PRO A 137 21.73 -7.79 -2.04
C PRO A 137 20.97 -8.92 -2.73
N GLU A 138 20.41 -9.85 -1.96
CA GLU A 138 19.62 -10.98 -2.44
C GLU A 138 18.41 -10.51 -3.26
N ASP A 139 17.86 -9.35 -2.88
CA ASP A 139 16.68 -8.76 -3.50
C ASP A 139 17.02 -7.69 -4.55
N GLN A 140 18.31 -7.36 -4.75
CA GLN A 140 18.76 -6.18 -5.50
C GLN A 140 18.02 -4.89 -5.08
N ALA A 141 17.87 -4.73 -3.76
CA ALA A 141 17.03 -3.72 -3.16
C ALA A 141 17.77 -2.88 -2.12
N VAL A 142 17.19 -1.73 -1.77
CA VAL A 142 17.68 -0.85 -0.70
C VAL A 142 16.50 -0.39 0.14
N ILE A 143 16.67 -0.36 1.46
CA ILE A 143 15.78 0.33 2.38
C ILE A 143 16.49 1.58 2.88
N ASN A 144 15.81 2.74 2.86
CA ASN A 144 16.36 3.97 3.42
C ASN A 144 15.35 4.73 4.28
N ARG A 145 15.89 5.37 5.32
CA ARG A 145 15.18 6.28 6.21
C ARG A 145 15.92 7.60 6.39
N TYR A 146 16.51 8.14 5.33
CA TYR A 146 17.34 9.36 5.40
C TYR A 146 16.65 10.55 6.08
N GLY A 147 15.36 10.80 5.80
CA GLY A 147 14.62 11.93 6.37
C GLY A 147 15.10 13.30 5.86
N PHE A 148 15.29 13.44 4.54
CA PHE A 148 15.74 14.67 3.88
C PHE A 148 16.99 15.32 4.50
N ASN A 149 18.09 14.58 4.63
CA ASN A 149 19.39 15.21 4.88
C ASN A 149 19.73 16.17 3.72
N SER A 150 19.95 17.45 4.04
CA SER A 150 19.99 18.56 3.06
C SER A 150 20.88 19.69 3.57
N HIS A 151 21.67 20.28 2.68
CA HIS A 151 22.47 21.48 2.97
C HIS A 151 21.66 22.78 2.97
N GLY A 152 20.34 22.72 2.70
CA GLY A 152 19.47 23.90 2.64
C GLY A 152 19.46 24.59 1.27
N LEU A 153 18.42 25.39 1.00
CA LEU A 153 18.27 26.08 -0.29
C LEU A 153 19.45 26.99 -0.59
N SER A 154 19.88 27.80 0.38
CA SER A 154 20.95 28.78 0.18
C SER A 154 22.26 28.14 -0.31
N VAL A 155 22.70 27.02 0.29
CA VAL A 155 23.94 26.35 -0.13
C VAL A 155 23.81 25.72 -1.52
N VAL A 156 22.64 25.15 -1.84
CA VAL A 156 22.40 24.53 -3.15
C VAL A 156 22.28 25.59 -4.23
N GLU A 157 21.58 26.70 -3.97
CA GLU A 157 21.45 27.85 -4.86
C GLU A 157 22.82 28.39 -5.27
N HIS A 158 23.72 28.67 -4.32
CA HIS A 158 25.08 29.15 -4.63
C HIS A 158 25.85 28.16 -5.50
N ARG A 159 25.69 26.85 -5.25
CA ARG A 159 26.36 25.80 -6.03
C ARG A 159 25.83 25.74 -7.47
N LEU A 160 24.52 25.92 -7.66
CA LEU A 160 23.90 25.91 -8.97
C LEU A 160 24.17 27.20 -9.75
N LEU A 161 24.13 28.36 -9.10
CA LEU A 161 24.50 29.64 -9.69
C LEU A 161 25.93 29.61 -10.26
N ALA A 162 26.88 29.02 -9.54
CA ALA A 162 28.26 28.87 -10.00
C ALA A 162 28.41 28.09 -11.32
N ARG A 163 27.38 27.36 -11.76
CA ARG A 163 27.36 26.61 -13.03
C ARG A 163 26.14 26.91 -13.91
N GLN A 164 25.42 28.01 -13.67
CA GLN A 164 24.15 28.30 -14.35
C GLN A 164 24.30 28.41 -15.87
N GLU A 165 25.30 29.16 -16.36
CA GLU A 165 25.55 29.29 -17.81
C GLU A 165 25.90 27.95 -18.47
N LYS A 166 26.66 27.11 -17.76
CA LYS A 166 26.99 25.77 -18.22
C LYS A 166 25.73 24.91 -18.29
N GLN A 167 24.85 25.00 -17.29
CA GLN A 167 23.57 24.29 -17.31
C GLN A 167 22.69 24.75 -18.47
N ALA A 168 22.59 26.05 -18.74
CA ALA A 168 21.80 26.56 -19.88
C ALA A 168 22.23 25.94 -21.21
N ARG A 169 23.56 25.89 -21.48
CA ARG A 169 24.09 25.21 -22.68
C ARG A 169 23.79 23.71 -22.70
N LEU A 170 23.94 23.03 -21.56
CA LEU A 170 23.62 21.60 -21.45
C LEU A 170 22.13 21.32 -21.70
N THR A 171 21.24 22.17 -21.19
CA THR A 171 19.79 22.08 -21.45
C THR A 171 19.48 22.24 -22.94
N GLU A 172 20.12 23.19 -23.63
CA GLU A 172 19.99 23.35 -25.09
C GLU A 172 20.48 22.11 -25.87
N GLU A 173 21.53 21.45 -25.37
CA GLU A 173 22.04 20.18 -25.88
C GLU A 173 21.14 18.97 -25.52
N GLY A 174 20.04 19.20 -24.80
CA GLY A 174 19.08 18.18 -24.40
C GLY A 174 19.44 17.44 -23.13
N LEU A 175 20.12 18.10 -22.18
CA LEU A 175 20.49 17.57 -20.85
C LEU A 175 19.88 18.40 -19.70
N PRO A 176 18.56 18.29 -19.45
CA PRO A 176 17.87 19.12 -18.46
C PRO A 176 18.19 18.75 -17.00
N LEU A 177 18.11 19.76 -16.12
CA LEU A 177 18.26 19.67 -14.68
C LEU A 177 16.91 19.83 -13.96
N GLY A 178 16.51 18.79 -13.25
CA GLY A 178 15.42 18.80 -12.28
C GLY A 178 15.89 19.15 -10.88
N ILE A 179 15.07 19.90 -10.14
CA ILE A 179 15.31 20.18 -8.72
C ILE A 179 14.13 19.68 -7.89
N ASN A 180 14.41 18.70 -7.03
CA ASN A 180 13.44 18.15 -6.11
C ASN A 180 13.40 18.95 -4.80
N LEU A 181 12.21 19.44 -4.44
CA LEU A 181 11.96 20.24 -3.24
C LEU A 181 11.29 19.38 -2.16
N GLY A 182 11.73 19.54 -0.92
CA GLY A 182 11.14 18.91 0.26
C GLY A 182 10.90 19.93 1.38
N LYS A 183 10.13 19.53 2.39
CA LYS A 183 9.89 20.35 3.59
C LYS A 183 10.85 19.98 4.72
N ASN A 184 11.17 20.95 5.57
CA ASN A 184 11.90 20.69 6.81
C ASN A 184 11.07 19.84 7.78
N LYS A 185 11.73 18.96 8.55
CA LYS A 185 11.06 18.05 9.50
C LYS A 185 10.22 18.79 10.55
N THR A 186 10.70 19.94 11.02
CA THR A 186 10.05 20.78 12.03
C THR A 186 9.07 21.80 11.44
N SER A 187 8.91 21.85 10.12
CA SER A 187 8.00 22.81 9.48
C SER A 187 6.55 22.38 9.67
N VAL A 188 5.74 23.33 10.16
CA VAL A 188 4.30 23.19 10.37
C VAL A 188 3.50 23.50 9.09
N ASP A 189 4.04 24.33 8.20
CA ASP A 189 3.41 24.71 6.92
C ASP A 189 4.26 24.18 5.76
N ALA A 190 3.82 23.05 5.20
CA ALA A 190 4.51 22.45 4.06
C ALA A 190 4.44 23.32 2.79
N ALA A 191 3.34 24.06 2.58
CA ALA A 191 3.16 24.87 1.38
C ALA A 191 4.11 26.08 1.37
N ALA A 192 4.37 26.67 2.54
CA ALA A 192 5.37 27.73 2.69
C ALA A 192 6.77 27.24 2.30
N ASP A 193 7.19 26.06 2.79
CA ASP A 193 8.49 25.46 2.45
C ASP A 193 8.66 25.24 0.94
N TYR A 194 7.63 24.71 0.26
CA TYR A 194 7.67 24.52 -1.19
C TYR A 194 7.69 25.86 -1.94
N THR A 195 6.89 26.84 -1.50
CA THR A 195 6.85 28.17 -2.12
C THR A 195 8.21 28.86 -2.02
N GLU A 196 8.90 28.72 -0.88
CA GLU A 196 10.27 29.22 -0.73
C GLU A 196 11.24 28.49 -1.66
N GLY A 197 11.13 27.16 -1.77
CA GLY A 197 11.93 26.37 -2.71
C GLY A 197 11.72 26.78 -4.17
N VAL A 198 10.48 26.99 -4.59
CA VAL A 198 10.13 27.49 -5.93
C VAL A 198 10.74 28.87 -6.17
N ARG A 199 10.62 29.78 -5.20
CA ARG A 199 11.17 31.14 -5.32
C ARG A 199 12.69 31.15 -5.47
N VAL A 200 13.39 30.31 -4.71
CA VAL A 200 14.87 30.32 -4.65
C VAL A 200 15.51 29.49 -5.76
N LEU A 201 15.01 28.28 -6.00
CA LEU A 201 15.63 27.35 -6.95
C LEU A 201 14.90 27.25 -8.30
N GLY A 202 13.67 27.75 -8.39
CA GLY A 202 12.89 27.74 -9.63
C GLY A 202 13.61 28.37 -10.83
N PRO A 203 14.25 29.56 -10.70
CA PRO A 203 15.00 30.17 -11.79
C PRO A 203 16.24 29.36 -12.27
N LEU A 204 16.62 28.31 -11.54
CA LEU A 204 17.80 27.48 -11.82
C LEU A 204 17.43 26.05 -12.28
N ALA A 205 16.14 25.74 -12.36
CA ALA A 205 15.63 24.42 -12.72
C ALA A 205 14.98 24.45 -14.10
N ASP A 206 15.14 23.37 -14.87
CA ASP A 206 14.32 23.11 -16.06
C ASP A 206 12.96 22.53 -15.66
N TYR A 207 12.92 21.75 -14.57
CA TYR A 207 11.67 21.36 -13.92
C TYR A 207 11.83 21.27 -12.40
N LEU A 208 10.75 21.59 -11.68
CA LEU A 208 10.67 21.45 -10.23
C LEU A 208 9.85 20.21 -9.86
N VAL A 209 10.25 19.55 -8.77
CA VAL A 209 9.50 18.43 -8.21
C VAL A 209 9.06 18.75 -6.79
N VAL A 210 7.75 18.76 -6.57
CA VAL A 210 7.18 18.89 -5.22
C VAL A 210 7.07 17.50 -4.59
N ASN A 211 8.03 17.15 -3.72
CA ASN A 211 8.04 15.81 -3.13
C ASN A 211 7.09 15.70 -1.95
N VAL A 212 5.90 15.15 -2.20
CA VAL A 212 4.87 14.82 -1.19
C VAL A 212 4.84 13.32 -0.83
N SER A 213 5.89 12.56 -1.18
CA SER A 213 5.84 11.09 -1.18
C SER A 213 6.94 10.39 -0.37
N SER A 214 7.86 11.14 0.25
CA SER A 214 8.86 10.55 1.18
C SER A 214 8.16 9.82 2.34
N PRO A 215 8.49 8.54 2.61
CA PRO A 215 8.01 7.83 3.80
C PRO A 215 8.71 8.25 5.09
N ASN A 216 9.78 9.04 4.96
CA ASN A 216 10.75 9.27 6.03
C ASN A 216 10.59 10.62 6.72
N THR A 217 9.59 11.39 6.30
CA THR A 217 9.20 12.68 6.87
C THR A 217 7.75 12.56 7.33
N ALA A 218 7.52 12.64 8.65
CA ALA A 218 6.19 12.46 9.24
C ALA A 218 5.16 13.44 8.65
N GLY A 219 3.94 12.94 8.39
CA GLY A 219 2.84 13.73 7.85
C GLY A 219 3.03 14.23 6.42
N LEU A 220 4.09 13.81 5.70
CA LEU A 220 4.30 14.28 4.34
C LEU A 220 3.35 13.63 3.33
N ARG A 221 3.13 12.32 3.45
CA ARG A 221 2.27 11.55 2.54
C ARG A 221 0.79 11.91 2.64
N SER A 222 0.35 12.47 3.77
CA SER A 222 -1.04 12.95 3.92
C SER A 222 -1.35 14.14 3.01
N LEU A 223 -0.33 14.85 2.49
CA LEU A 223 -0.49 15.89 1.47
C LEU A 223 -1.02 15.36 0.13
N GLN A 224 -1.03 14.03 -0.07
CA GLN A 224 -1.64 13.40 -1.25
C GLN A 224 -3.17 13.26 -1.12
N GLY A 225 -3.76 13.64 0.02
CA GLY A 225 -5.21 13.71 0.17
C GLY A 225 -5.84 14.66 -0.84
N LYS A 226 -7.02 14.32 -1.37
CA LYS A 226 -7.68 15.05 -2.47
C LYS A 226 -7.78 16.57 -2.25
N ALA A 227 -8.07 17.02 -1.02
CA ALA A 227 -8.20 18.44 -0.69
C ALA A 227 -6.84 19.15 -0.63
N GLU A 228 -5.86 18.56 0.07
CA GLU A 228 -4.50 19.11 0.20
C GLU A 228 -3.78 19.15 -1.13
N LEU A 229 -3.88 18.05 -1.90
CA LEU A 229 -3.34 17.98 -3.23
C LEU A 229 -4.04 19.00 -4.12
N ARG A 230 -5.38 19.09 -4.13
CA ARG A 230 -6.09 20.13 -4.92
C ARG A 230 -5.67 21.55 -4.54
N HIS A 231 -5.48 21.87 -3.27
CA HIS A 231 -5.00 23.19 -2.83
C HIS A 231 -3.57 23.47 -3.30
N LEU A 232 -2.68 22.46 -3.24
CA LEU A 232 -1.31 22.55 -3.75
C LEU A 232 -1.27 22.68 -5.29
N LEU A 233 -2.08 21.88 -5.99
CA LEU A 233 -2.23 21.88 -7.45
C LEU A 233 -2.81 23.19 -7.98
N ALA A 234 -3.84 23.74 -7.32
CA ALA A 234 -4.48 24.98 -7.74
C ALA A 234 -3.55 26.20 -7.63
N LYS A 235 -2.54 26.15 -6.74
CA LYS A 235 -1.54 27.21 -6.58
C LYS A 235 -0.36 27.08 -7.55
N LEU A 236 -0.02 25.87 -7.97
CA LEU A 236 1.23 25.61 -8.68
C LEU A 236 1.07 25.30 -10.17
N GLY A 237 -0.06 24.71 -10.59
CA GLY A 237 -0.15 24.05 -11.90
C GLY A 237 0.72 22.79 -11.94
N ILE A 238 0.28 21.71 -12.59
CA ILE A 238 1.11 20.52 -12.78
C ILE A 238 1.29 20.23 -14.25
N ASP A 239 2.56 20.18 -14.66
CA ASP A 239 2.98 19.84 -16.02
C ASP A 239 3.32 18.35 -16.18
N GLY A 240 3.53 17.63 -15.08
CA GLY A 240 3.91 16.21 -15.12
C GLY A 240 3.95 15.53 -13.75
N LEU A 241 4.07 14.19 -13.75
CA LEU A 241 4.14 13.36 -12.55
C LEU A 241 5.41 12.49 -12.54
N ILE A 242 5.99 12.27 -11.36
CA ILE A 242 7.06 11.29 -11.15
C ILE A 242 6.51 10.09 -10.38
N ILE A 243 6.60 8.90 -10.98
CA ILE A 243 5.92 7.68 -10.52
C ILE A 243 6.90 6.51 -10.54
N THR A 244 7.46 6.03 -9.43
CA THR A 244 7.13 6.34 -8.03
C THR A 244 8.36 6.63 -7.16
N ASN A 245 8.08 7.22 -5.99
CA ASN A 245 8.99 7.15 -4.85
C ASN A 245 9.06 5.70 -4.30
N THR A 246 9.88 5.50 -3.28
CA THR A 246 10.01 4.26 -2.51
C THR A 246 8.70 3.80 -1.86
N THR A 247 8.54 2.49 -1.70
CA THR A 247 7.36 1.90 -1.04
C THR A 247 7.62 1.60 0.44
N VAL A 248 6.59 1.72 1.27
CA VAL A 248 6.63 1.19 2.65
C VAL A 248 6.25 -0.27 2.72
N SER A 249 5.67 -0.82 1.63
CA SER A 249 5.36 -2.23 1.56
C SER A 249 6.64 -3.09 1.61
N ARG A 250 6.48 -4.31 2.09
CA ARG A 250 7.49 -5.36 2.15
C ARG A 250 6.90 -6.60 1.47
N PRO A 251 7.21 -6.86 0.20
CA PRO A 251 6.77 -8.07 -0.47
C PRO A 251 7.22 -9.32 0.31
N ALA A 252 6.35 -10.33 0.42
CA ALA A 252 6.67 -11.57 1.13
C ALA A 252 7.87 -12.33 0.53
N SER A 253 8.19 -12.04 -0.74
CA SER A 253 9.33 -12.62 -1.46
C SER A 253 10.70 -12.10 -1.03
N LEU A 254 10.78 -11.03 -0.21
CA LEU A 254 12.05 -10.45 0.23
C LEU A 254 12.89 -11.45 1.04
N GLN A 255 14.15 -11.64 0.65
CA GLN A 255 15.09 -12.58 1.28
C GLN A 255 16.09 -11.88 2.21
N GLY A 256 16.41 -10.61 1.96
CA GLY A 256 17.46 -9.90 2.67
C GLY A 256 17.20 -9.83 4.18
N ALA A 257 18.25 -10.08 4.98
CA ALA A 257 18.17 -10.10 6.44
C ALA A 257 17.62 -8.80 7.06
N LEU A 258 17.82 -7.67 6.36
CA LEU A 258 17.41 -6.33 6.79
C LEU A 258 16.03 -5.93 6.25
N ARG A 259 15.24 -6.87 5.70
CA ARG A 259 13.89 -6.61 5.14
C ARG A 259 12.91 -5.93 6.09
N SER A 260 13.07 -6.15 7.41
CA SER A 260 12.21 -5.56 8.44
C SER A 260 12.63 -4.14 8.85
N GLU A 261 13.73 -3.60 8.31
CA GLU A 261 14.17 -2.24 8.61
C GLU A 261 13.13 -1.19 8.21
N ILE A 262 12.96 -0.18 9.06
CA ILE A 262 12.04 0.93 8.81
C ILE A 262 12.59 1.82 7.70
N GLY A 263 11.73 2.19 6.75
CA GLY A 263 12.04 3.13 5.69
C GLY A 263 11.36 2.78 4.36
N GLY A 264 11.71 3.53 3.32
CA GLY A 264 11.28 3.26 1.96
C GLY A 264 12.14 2.18 1.29
N LEU A 265 11.50 1.14 0.77
CA LEU A 265 12.07 0.10 -0.08
C LEU A 265 12.13 0.57 -1.54
N SER A 266 13.28 0.33 -2.18
CA SER A 266 13.55 0.60 -3.59
C SER A 266 14.25 -0.59 -4.25
N GLY A 267 14.42 -0.53 -5.58
CA GLY A 267 15.08 -1.59 -6.35
C GLY A 267 14.09 -2.57 -6.96
N LYS A 268 14.58 -3.77 -7.29
CA LYS A 268 13.82 -4.78 -8.06
C LYS A 268 12.42 -5.09 -7.48
N PRO A 269 12.22 -5.22 -6.16
CA PRO A 269 10.89 -5.54 -5.60
C PRO A 269 9.83 -4.43 -5.80
N LEU A 270 10.25 -3.20 -6.13
CA LEU A 270 9.36 -2.08 -6.42
C LEU A 270 8.95 -2.00 -7.91
N ARG A 271 9.62 -2.75 -8.79
CA ARG A 271 9.46 -2.60 -10.24
C ARG A 271 8.02 -2.75 -10.70
N ASP A 272 7.38 -3.86 -10.35
CA ASP A 272 6.05 -4.19 -10.87
C ASP A 272 4.98 -3.26 -10.30
N LEU A 273 5.05 -2.98 -8.99
CA LEU A 273 4.16 -2.03 -8.31
C LEU A 273 4.25 -0.64 -8.97
N SER A 274 5.47 -0.13 -9.19
CA SER A 274 5.66 1.18 -9.82
C SER A 274 5.22 1.20 -11.28
N THR A 275 5.45 0.14 -12.06
CA THR A 275 4.95 0.03 -13.45
C THR A 275 3.43 -0.01 -13.50
N GLN A 276 2.78 -0.71 -12.56
CA GLN A 276 1.33 -0.73 -12.44
C GLN A 276 0.78 0.67 -12.09
N THR A 277 1.40 1.39 -11.16
CA THR A 277 0.99 2.77 -10.85
C THR A 277 1.15 3.71 -12.05
N ILE A 278 2.20 3.56 -12.87
CA ILE A 278 2.35 4.32 -14.12
C ILE A 278 1.17 4.04 -15.05
N ARG A 279 0.81 2.76 -15.23
CA ARG A 279 -0.30 2.33 -16.09
C ARG A 279 -1.63 2.93 -15.65
N GLU A 280 -1.92 2.85 -14.36
CA GLU A 280 -3.16 3.41 -13.78
C GLU A 280 -3.21 4.92 -13.93
N MET A 281 -2.13 5.63 -13.59
CA MET A 281 -2.11 7.09 -13.68
C MET A 281 -2.18 7.59 -15.12
N TYR A 282 -1.51 6.92 -16.06
CA TYR A 282 -1.61 7.24 -17.48
C TYR A 282 -3.03 7.08 -18.01
N ALA A 283 -3.73 6.01 -17.60
CA ALA A 283 -5.14 5.80 -17.96
C ALA A 283 -6.04 6.89 -17.35
N LEU A 284 -5.85 7.22 -16.08
CA LEU A 284 -6.63 8.24 -15.36
C LEU A 284 -6.45 9.64 -15.95
N THR A 285 -5.24 9.99 -16.40
CA THR A 285 -4.95 11.26 -17.06
C THR A 285 -5.18 11.22 -18.58
N GLN A 286 -5.62 10.07 -19.11
CA GLN A 286 -5.86 9.84 -20.53
C GLN A 286 -4.63 10.17 -21.40
N GLY A 287 -3.43 9.97 -20.84
CA GLY A 287 -2.16 10.35 -21.46
C GLY A 287 -1.90 11.86 -21.58
N GLY A 288 -2.77 12.71 -21.02
CA GLY A 288 -2.65 14.17 -21.09
C GLY A 288 -1.61 14.77 -20.13
N VAL A 289 -1.13 14.01 -19.14
CA VAL A 289 -0.10 14.44 -18.19
C VAL A 289 1.16 13.58 -18.38
N PRO A 290 2.29 14.17 -18.80
CA PRO A 290 3.59 13.51 -18.87
C PRO A 290 3.99 12.78 -17.58
N ILE A 291 4.59 11.60 -17.71
CA ILE A 291 5.04 10.79 -16.58
C ILE A 291 6.54 10.51 -16.70
N ILE A 292 7.28 10.72 -15.61
CA ILE A 292 8.63 10.19 -15.39
C ILE A 292 8.51 8.91 -14.57
N GLY A 293 8.83 7.76 -15.18
CA GLY A 293 8.72 6.43 -14.60
C GLY A 293 9.94 6.02 -13.77
N VAL A 294 9.74 5.65 -12.51
CA VAL A 294 10.81 5.38 -11.53
C VAL A 294 10.45 4.16 -10.70
N GLY A 295 11.45 3.37 -10.33
CA GLY A 295 11.29 2.22 -9.43
C GLY A 295 11.71 0.92 -10.11
N GLY A 296 12.79 0.32 -9.63
CA GLY A 296 13.25 -1.00 -10.07
C GLY A 296 13.75 -1.11 -11.51
N VAL A 297 14.08 0.00 -12.17
CA VAL A 297 14.68 -0.03 -13.52
C VAL A 297 16.14 -0.48 -13.43
N SER A 298 16.46 -1.61 -14.05
CA SER A 298 17.80 -2.19 -14.06
C SER A 298 18.28 -2.70 -15.43
N SER A 299 17.41 -2.67 -16.43
CA SER A 299 17.63 -3.11 -17.80
C SER A 299 16.86 -2.24 -18.81
N GLY A 300 17.19 -2.34 -20.09
CA GLY A 300 16.43 -1.71 -21.18
C GLY A 300 14.99 -2.24 -21.26
N GLN A 301 14.77 -3.51 -20.89
CA GLN A 301 13.44 -4.10 -20.81
C GLN A 301 12.60 -3.42 -19.73
N ASP A 302 13.13 -3.24 -18.52
CA ASP A 302 12.41 -2.55 -17.44
C ASP A 302 12.08 -1.09 -17.83
N ALA A 303 12.98 -0.42 -18.55
CA ALA A 303 12.74 0.92 -19.07
C ALA A 303 11.62 0.93 -20.12
N LEU A 304 11.66 0.02 -21.09
CA LEU A 304 10.65 -0.09 -22.14
C LEU A 304 9.27 -0.44 -21.57
N GLU A 305 9.19 -1.32 -20.57
CA GLU A 305 7.93 -1.65 -19.89
C GLU A 305 7.28 -0.43 -19.26
N LYS A 306 8.07 0.42 -18.58
CA LYS A 306 7.56 1.68 -18.02
C LYS A 306 7.11 2.66 -19.10
N ILE A 307 7.86 2.75 -20.20
CA ILE A 307 7.52 3.62 -21.34
C ILE A 307 6.20 3.17 -21.98
N ARG A 308 6.07 1.87 -22.27
CA ARG A 308 4.85 1.27 -22.82
C ARG A 308 3.64 1.38 -21.89
N ALA A 309 3.87 1.37 -20.58
CA ALA A 309 2.84 1.61 -19.57
C ALA A 309 2.36 3.07 -19.52
N GLY A 310 3.16 4.03 -20.01
CA GLY A 310 2.76 5.45 -20.10
C GLY A 310 3.85 6.47 -19.76
N ALA A 311 5.04 6.05 -19.33
CA ALA A 311 6.12 6.99 -19.01
C ALA A 311 6.75 7.60 -20.28
N SER A 312 7.02 8.90 -20.27
CA SER A 312 7.78 9.60 -21.32
C SER A 312 9.29 9.53 -21.08
N LEU A 313 9.68 9.55 -19.80
CA LEU A 313 11.07 9.45 -19.34
C LEU A 313 11.16 8.41 -18.24
N VAL A 314 12.34 7.90 -17.92
CA VAL A 314 12.56 6.99 -16.80
C VAL A 314 13.73 7.42 -15.93
N GLN A 315 13.68 7.13 -14.63
CA GLN A 315 14.82 7.32 -13.74
C GLN A 315 15.24 6.01 -13.07
N LEU A 316 16.53 5.92 -12.77
CA LEU A 316 17.11 4.84 -11.96
C LEU A 316 17.91 5.40 -10.80
N TYR A 317 18.10 4.56 -9.78
CA TYR A 317 19.02 4.83 -8.66
C TYR A 317 19.59 3.50 -8.16
N THR A 318 18.75 2.59 -7.64
CA THR A 318 19.24 1.37 -7.01
C THR A 318 20.11 0.52 -7.93
N ALA A 319 19.82 0.45 -9.23
CA ALA A 319 20.66 -0.26 -10.20
C ALA A 319 22.11 0.29 -10.26
N LEU A 320 22.29 1.62 -10.19
CA LEU A 320 23.63 2.24 -10.14
C LEU A 320 24.42 1.80 -8.90
N THR A 321 23.74 1.58 -7.77
CA THR A 321 24.37 1.13 -6.52
C THR A 321 24.81 -0.34 -6.55
N TYR A 322 24.26 -1.14 -7.47
CA TYR A 322 24.58 -2.56 -7.64
C TYR A 322 25.51 -2.83 -8.83
N ARG A 323 25.29 -2.16 -9.96
CA ARG A 323 26.00 -2.42 -11.22
C ARG A 323 27.05 -1.36 -11.57
N GLY A 324 27.10 -0.26 -10.82
CA GLY A 324 28.05 0.82 -11.06
C GLY A 324 27.73 1.64 -12.32
N PRO A 325 28.59 2.62 -12.66
CA PRO A 325 28.36 3.55 -13.77
C PRO A 325 28.03 2.93 -15.14
N PRO A 326 28.62 1.78 -15.55
CA PRO A 326 28.34 1.20 -16.87
C PRO A 326 26.87 0.84 -17.12
N VAL A 327 26.06 0.67 -16.07
CA VAL A 327 24.63 0.33 -16.18
C VAL A 327 23.84 1.32 -17.04
N VAL A 328 24.25 2.59 -17.08
CA VAL A 328 23.56 3.64 -17.85
C VAL A 328 23.68 3.39 -19.35
N GLY A 329 24.89 3.08 -19.83
CA GLY A 329 25.14 2.74 -21.23
C GLY A 329 24.47 1.42 -21.63
N MET A 330 24.52 0.42 -20.74
CA MET A 330 23.86 -0.87 -20.91
C MET A 330 22.34 -0.71 -21.14
N ILE A 331 21.64 0.02 -20.27
CA ILE A 331 20.19 0.24 -20.38
C ILE A 331 19.82 0.95 -21.68
N LYS A 332 20.58 1.98 -22.09
CA LYS A 332 20.31 2.70 -23.34
C LYS A 332 20.47 1.79 -24.57
N ARG A 333 21.54 0.98 -24.59
CA ARG A 333 21.80 0.02 -25.67
C ARG A 333 20.71 -1.05 -25.77
N GLU A 334 20.32 -1.64 -24.63
CA GLU A 334 19.24 -2.62 -24.58
C GLU A 334 17.91 -2.00 -25.00
N LEU A 335 17.58 -0.80 -24.53
CA LEU A 335 16.36 -0.09 -24.88
C LEU A 335 16.28 0.20 -26.38
N GLU A 336 17.36 0.70 -26.99
CA GLU A 336 17.39 0.95 -28.44
C GLU A 336 17.21 -0.35 -29.25
N ALA A 337 17.85 -1.45 -28.83
CA ALA A 337 17.68 -2.75 -29.47
C ALA A 337 16.23 -3.24 -29.38
N LEU A 338 15.61 -3.15 -28.21
CA LEU A 338 14.21 -3.55 -28.01
C LEU A 338 13.21 -2.68 -28.76
N LEU A 339 13.47 -1.38 -28.91
CA LEU A 339 12.66 -0.49 -29.74
C LEU A 339 12.66 -0.96 -31.21
N LYS A 340 13.85 -1.28 -31.74
CA LYS A 340 14.00 -1.83 -33.11
C LYS A 340 13.29 -3.17 -33.25
N GLU A 341 13.48 -4.08 -32.30
CA GLU A 341 12.86 -5.40 -32.29
C GLU A 341 11.31 -5.32 -32.27
N GLN A 342 10.75 -4.37 -31.52
CA GLN A 342 9.31 -4.17 -31.43
C GLN A 342 8.73 -3.26 -32.53
N GLY A 343 9.54 -2.87 -33.52
CA GLY A 343 9.10 -2.10 -34.69
C GLY A 343 8.86 -0.61 -34.43
N PHE A 344 9.40 -0.05 -33.35
CA PHE A 344 9.32 1.39 -33.07
C PHE A 344 10.45 2.14 -33.77
N THR A 345 10.11 3.23 -34.46
CA THR A 345 11.10 4.11 -35.12
C THR A 345 11.69 5.12 -34.15
N ARG A 346 10.89 5.57 -33.18
CA ARG A 346 11.29 6.45 -32.10
C ARG A 346 10.68 5.99 -30.80
N ILE A 347 11.36 6.30 -29.70
CA ILE A 347 10.85 6.03 -28.35
C ILE A 347 9.49 6.70 -28.08
N THR A 348 9.22 7.85 -28.70
CA THR A 348 7.93 8.55 -28.62
C THR A 348 6.77 7.68 -29.08
N ASP A 349 7.00 6.77 -30.04
CA ASP A 349 6.00 5.85 -30.58
C ASP A 349 5.67 4.72 -29.59
N ALA A 350 6.56 4.46 -28.63
CA ALA A 350 6.39 3.43 -27.61
C ALA A 350 5.65 3.95 -26.36
N ILE A 351 5.62 5.27 -26.12
CA ILE A 351 4.97 5.87 -24.94
C ILE A 351 3.49 5.47 -24.91
N GLY A 352 3.05 4.78 -23.84
CA GLY A 352 1.66 4.34 -23.68
C GLY A 352 1.17 3.30 -24.68
N ALA A 353 2.06 2.60 -25.40
CA ALA A 353 1.68 1.67 -26.47
C ALA A 353 0.77 0.52 -26.01
N ASP A 354 0.84 0.11 -24.74
CA ASP A 354 -0.03 -0.94 -24.21
C ASP A 354 -1.50 -0.52 -24.14
N HIS A 355 -1.77 0.78 -23.94
CA HIS A 355 -3.13 1.32 -23.88
C HIS A 355 -3.77 1.40 -25.27
N ARG A 356 -2.97 1.63 -26.32
CA ARG A 356 -3.45 1.67 -27.71
C ARG A 356 -3.83 0.28 -28.23
N ARG A 357 -3.09 -0.76 -27.85
CA ARG A 357 -3.38 -2.16 -28.26
C ARG A 357 -4.69 -2.67 -27.66
N ALA A 358 -5.02 -2.28 -26.42
CA ALA A 358 -6.29 -2.63 -25.79
C ALA A 358 -7.49 -2.02 -26.55
N LEU A 359 -7.37 -0.75 -26.99
CA LEU A 359 -8.42 -0.10 -27.79
C LEU A 359 -8.60 -0.77 -29.17
N GLY A 360 -7.48 -1.13 -29.83
CA GLY A 360 -7.50 -1.82 -31.12
C GLY A 360 -8.12 -3.21 -31.06
N ALA A 361 -7.86 -3.97 -29.99
CA ALA A 361 -8.49 -5.28 -29.77
C ALA A 361 -9.99 -5.16 -29.48
N VAL A 362 -10.41 -4.13 -28.72
CA VAL A 362 -11.83 -3.85 -28.46
C VAL A 362 -12.55 -3.39 -29.73
N ILE A 363 -11.93 -2.53 -30.55
CA ILE A 363 -12.48 -2.11 -31.84
C ILE A 363 -12.52 -3.28 -32.83
N ALA A 364 -11.51 -4.14 -32.86
CA ALA A 364 -11.52 -5.35 -33.69
C ALA A 364 -12.62 -6.33 -33.26
N LEU A 365 -12.86 -6.51 -31.95
CA LEU A 365 -13.98 -7.29 -31.41
C LEU A 365 -15.35 -6.67 -31.74
N LEU A 366 -15.46 -5.34 -31.70
CA LEU A 366 -16.68 -4.62 -32.06
C LEU A 366 -16.96 -4.66 -33.58
N LEU A 367 -15.92 -4.56 -34.41
CA LEU A 367 -16.02 -4.70 -35.87
C LEU A 367 -16.29 -6.16 -36.29
N TRP A 368 -15.74 -7.15 -35.57
CA TRP A 368 -16.16 -8.54 -35.73
C TRP A 368 -17.61 -8.76 -35.32
N GLY A 369 -18.09 -8.09 -34.27
CA GLY A 369 -19.50 -8.10 -33.88
C GLY A 369 -20.45 -7.45 -34.89
N GLN A 370 -19.97 -6.51 -35.70
CA GLN A 370 -20.76 -5.85 -36.76
C GLN A 370 -20.77 -6.60 -38.10
N LEU A 371 -19.84 -7.54 -38.33
CA LEU A 371 -19.79 -8.36 -39.56
C LEU A 371 -20.68 -9.61 -39.51
N PHE A 372 -21.39 -9.87 -38.41
CA PHE A 372 -22.32 -11.01 -38.26
C PHE A 372 -23.78 -10.59 -38.03
N ALA A 373 -24.14 -9.36 -38.37
CA ALA A 373 -25.52 -8.88 -38.28
C ALA A 373 -26.13 -8.71 -39.67
N GLU A 374 -26.36 -9.82 -40.39
CA GLU A 374 -27.32 -9.79 -41.51
C GLU A 374 -28.04 -11.14 -41.65
N ASP A 375 -29.33 -11.06 -41.32
CA ASP A 375 -30.50 -11.68 -41.95
C ASP A 375 -30.67 -13.21 -41.97
N THR A 376 -31.53 -13.71 -41.08
CA THR A 376 -32.60 -14.64 -41.48
C THR A 376 -33.83 -14.44 -40.59
N GLY A 377 -34.90 -13.98 -41.21
CA GLY A 377 -36.21 -13.85 -40.60
C GLY A 377 -36.90 -15.20 -40.33
N SER A 378 -37.62 -15.21 -39.20
CA SER A 378 -38.92 -15.84 -38.97
C SER A 378 -39.26 -17.11 -39.77
N GLU A 379 -39.21 -18.26 -39.10
CA GLU A 379 -40.33 -19.20 -39.13
C GLU A 379 -40.47 -19.89 -37.77
N ALA A 380 -41.63 -19.67 -37.15
CA ALA A 380 -42.01 -20.27 -35.89
C ALA A 380 -42.21 -21.78 -36.09
N THR A 381 -41.40 -22.58 -35.41
CA THR A 381 -41.77 -23.95 -35.03
C THR A 381 -41.45 -24.16 -33.57
N ASN A 382 -42.53 -24.34 -32.80
CA ASN A 382 -42.51 -24.94 -31.48
C ASN A 382 -41.78 -26.28 -31.53
N ASN A 383 -41.19 -26.63 -30.38
CA ASN A 383 -40.57 -27.90 -30.01
C ASN A 383 -39.06 -27.93 -30.24
N THR A 384 -38.33 -27.67 -29.15
CA THR A 384 -37.30 -28.60 -28.70
C THR A 384 -37.16 -28.46 -27.19
N GLU A 385 -37.72 -29.45 -26.51
CA GLU A 385 -37.32 -29.79 -25.15
C GLU A 385 -35.80 -29.85 -25.08
N VAL A 386 -35.23 -29.24 -24.06
CA VAL A 386 -33.86 -29.49 -23.63
C VAL A 386 -33.76 -30.99 -23.37
N SER A 387 -33.18 -31.74 -24.31
CA SER A 387 -32.94 -33.17 -24.13
C SER A 387 -31.85 -33.34 -23.08
N LEU A 388 -32.27 -33.46 -21.82
CA LEU A 388 -31.45 -34.06 -20.77
C LEU A 388 -30.96 -35.43 -21.28
N PRO A 389 -29.67 -35.78 -21.09
CA PRO A 389 -29.17 -37.07 -21.52
C PRO A 389 -30.01 -38.17 -20.87
N LYS A 390 -30.58 -39.06 -21.69
CA LYS A 390 -31.27 -40.24 -21.16
C LYS A 390 -30.25 -41.08 -20.39
N PRO A 391 -30.51 -41.43 -19.12
CA PRO A 391 -29.62 -42.27 -18.36
C PRO A 391 -29.48 -43.65 -19.03
N PRO A 392 -28.33 -44.31 -18.89
CA PRO A 392 -28.10 -45.63 -19.47
C PRO A 392 -29.08 -46.67 -18.90
N VAL A 393 -29.52 -47.59 -19.75
CA VAL A 393 -30.38 -48.71 -19.34
C VAL A 393 -29.52 -49.72 -18.58
N ILE A 394 -29.90 -49.99 -17.33
CA ILE A 394 -29.22 -50.98 -16.47
C ILE A 394 -30.06 -52.26 -16.48
N GLU A 395 -29.49 -53.34 -16.96
CA GLU A 395 -30.20 -54.59 -17.27
C GLU A 395 -30.70 -55.36 -16.03
N ASN A 396 -30.42 -54.90 -14.80
CA ASN A 396 -30.98 -55.41 -13.53
C ASN A 396 -30.73 -54.44 -12.33
N GLY A 397 -30.81 -53.12 -12.51
CA GLY A 397 -30.42 -52.13 -11.48
C GLY A 397 -31.56 -51.23 -11.00
N TYR A 398 -31.65 -51.01 -9.68
CA TYR A 398 -32.54 -50.00 -9.09
C TYR A 398 -32.09 -48.59 -9.51
N VAL A 399 -33.04 -47.70 -9.83
CA VAL A 399 -32.77 -46.27 -10.05
C VAL A 399 -32.85 -45.56 -8.71
N GLU A 400 -31.70 -45.18 -8.14
CA GLU A 400 -31.68 -44.26 -6.99
C GLU A 400 -31.94 -42.84 -7.49
N HIS A 401 -33.07 -42.26 -7.09
CA HIS A 401 -33.33 -40.83 -7.30
C HIS A 401 -32.46 -40.03 -6.32
N MET A 402 -31.62 -39.15 -6.85
CA MET A 402 -30.77 -38.25 -6.05
C MET A 402 -31.03 -36.78 -6.38
N ILE A 403 -31.08 -35.94 -5.36
CA ILE A 403 -31.05 -34.47 -5.48
C ILE A 403 -29.86 -33.92 -4.69
N ARG A 404 -29.21 -32.89 -5.22
CA ARG A 404 -28.14 -32.17 -4.53
C ARG A 404 -28.56 -30.74 -4.30
N TYR A 405 -28.62 -30.34 -3.04
CA TYR A 405 -28.84 -28.96 -2.65
C TYR A 405 -27.52 -28.19 -2.68
N GLN A 406 -27.56 -26.98 -3.23
CA GLN A 406 -26.44 -26.05 -3.23
C GLN A 406 -26.92 -24.71 -2.67
N CYS A 407 -26.16 -24.16 -1.75
CA CYS A 407 -26.42 -22.84 -1.22
C CYS A 407 -26.07 -21.76 -2.25
N LYS A 408 -26.74 -20.61 -2.16
CA LYS A 408 -26.38 -19.43 -2.95
C LYS A 408 -24.95 -18.98 -2.61
N PRO A 409 -24.27 -18.23 -3.49
CA PRO A 409 -22.99 -17.61 -3.17
C PRO A 409 -23.04 -16.89 -1.82
N PHE A 410 -21.95 -16.98 -1.04
CA PHE A 410 -21.83 -16.46 0.34
C PHE A 410 -22.62 -17.20 1.42
N TYR A 411 -23.20 -18.35 1.08
CA TYR A 411 -23.83 -19.26 2.05
C TYR A 411 -23.17 -20.63 1.97
N LYS A 412 -23.10 -21.32 3.12
CA LYS A 412 -22.62 -22.70 3.23
C LYS A 412 -23.67 -23.57 3.90
N LEU A 413 -23.63 -24.87 3.62
CA LEU A 413 -24.51 -25.85 4.27
C LEU A 413 -24.21 -25.88 5.78
N HIS A 414 -25.23 -25.66 6.59
CA HIS A 414 -25.19 -25.70 8.05
C HIS A 414 -25.25 -27.14 8.59
N THR A 415 -25.98 -28.03 7.89
CA THR A 415 -26.19 -29.42 8.33
C THR A 415 -25.01 -30.32 7.97
N GLU A 416 -24.66 -31.26 8.87
CA GLU A 416 -23.69 -32.33 8.56
C GLU A 416 -24.17 -33.13 7.35
N GLY A 417 -23.35 -33.23 6.30
CA GLY A 417 -23.71 -33.93 5.06
C GLY A 417 -23.17 -33.24 3.81
N ASP A 418 -23.24 -33.94 2.68
CA ASP A 418 -22.77 -33.48 1.36
C ASP A 418 -23.85 -32.73 0.55
N GLY A 419 -25.00 -32.47 1.17
CA GLY A 419 -26.18 -31.88 0.53
C GLY A 419 -26.90 -32.82 -0.44
N VAL A 420 -26.53 -34.12 -0.49
CA VAL A 420 -27.14 -35.11 -1.38
C VAL A 420 -28.23 -35.89 -0.65
N TYR A 421 -29.43 -35.92 -1.22
CA TYR A 421 -30.56 -36.68 -0.67
C TYR A 421 -30.98 -37.77 -1.65
N THR A 422 -31.20 -38.96 -1.11
CA THR A 422 -31.71 -40.13 -1.81
C THR A 422 -33.15 -40.40 -1.40
N LEU A 423 -33.99 -40.76 -2.37
CA LEU A 423 -35.37 -41.14 -2.09
C LEU A 423 -35.43 -42.53 -1.42
N ASN A 424 -35.97 -42.62 -0.21
CA ASN A 424 -36.11 -43.89 0.50
C ASN A 424 -37.32 -44.70 0.00
N SER A 425 -37.50 -45.93 0.52
CA SER A 425 -38.63 -46.82 0.17
C SER A 425 -40.01 -46.25 0.53
N GLU A 426 -40.06 -45.29 1.45
CA GLU A 426 -41.27 -44.58 1.88
C GLU A 426 -41.54 -43.30 1.08
N LYS A 427 -40.71 -43.03 0.04
CA LYS A 427 -40.77 -41.83 -0.83
C LYS A 427 -40.43 -40.52 -0.11
N HIS A 428 -39.62 -40.57 0.94
CA HIS A 428 -39.04 -39.39 1.58
C HIS A 428 -37.60 -39.17 1.12
N TRP A 429 -37.22 -37.89 0.96
CA TRP A 429 -35.84 -37.51 0.68
C TRP A 429 -35.01 -37.63 1.95
N THR A 430 -33.97 -38.45 1.91
CA THR A 430 -33.12 -38.73 3.08
C THR A 430 -31.65 -38.47 2.73
N ASN A 431 -30.93 -37.81 3.63
CA ASN A 431 -29.48 -37.72 3.59
C ASN A 431 -28.88 -38.76 4.57
N LYS A 432 -27.75 -39.34 4.20
CA LYS A 432 -27.09 -40.39 5.00
C LYS A 432 -26.66 -39.93 6.41
N ALA A 433 -26.38 -38.64 6.59
CA ALA A 433 -25.94 -38.07 7.86
C ALA A 433 -27.09 -37.51 8.70
N VAL A 434 -28.06 -36.82 8.07
CA VAL A 434 -29.11 -36.06 8.79
C VAL A 434 -30.54 -36.56 8.61
N GLY A 435 -30.71 -37.70 7.92
CA GLY A 435 -32.02 -38.30 7.69
C GLY A 435 -32.91 -37.43 6.82
N GLU A 436 -34.18 -37.24 7.20
CA GLU A 436 -35.18 -36.51 6.42
C GLU A 436 -35.14 -34.98 6.59
N LYS A 437 -34.25 -34.45 7.45
CA LYS A 437 -34.14 -33.00 7.65
C LYS A 437 -33.64 -32.34 6.37
N LEU A 438 -34.32 -31.30 5.89
CA LEU A 438 -33.87 -30.54 4.73
C LEU A 438 -32.56 -29.77 5.05
N PRO A 439 -31.71 -29.55 4.03
CA PRO A 439 -30.47 -28.81 4.24
C PRO A 439 -30.76 -27.32 4.49
N GLU A 440 -30.12 -26.78 5.52
CA GLU A 440 -30.16 -25.36 5.82
C GLU A 440 -28.86 -24.69 5.39
N CYS A 441 -28.98 -23.48 4.84
CA CYS A 441 -27.85 -22.66 4.43
C CYS A 441 -27.62 -21.55 5.45
N GLU A 442 -26.39 -21.42 5.94
CA GLU A 442 -25.97 -20.31 6.80
C GLU A 442 -25.06 -19.36 6.05
N ALA A 443 -25.12 -18.07 6.41
CA ALA A 443 -24.24 -17.06 5.86
C ALA A 443 -22.77 -17.37 6.22
N VAL A 444 -21.89 -17.27 5.23
CA VAL A 444 -20.45 -17.30 5.47
C VAL A 444 -20.06 -16.01 6.18
N CYS A 445 -19.35 -16.13 7.30
CA CYS A 445 -18.77 -14.99 8.01
C CYS A 445 -17.27 -14.86 7.72
N GLY A 446 -16.73 -13.66 7.90
CA GLY A 446 -15.28 -13.42 7.99
C GLY A 446 -14.47 -13.74 6.72
N LYS A 447 -15.11 -13.77 5.55
CA LYS A 447 -14.47 -14.08 4.25
C LYS A 447 -14.70 -12.95 3.23
N PRO A 448 -14.20 -11.73 3.49
CA PRO A 448 -14.45 -10.59 2.62
C PRO A 448 -13.85 -10.86 1.23
N LYS A 449 -14.55 -10.46 0.17
CA LYS A 449 -14.06 -10.64 -1.21
C LYS A 449 -12.78 -9.86 -1.48
N ASN A 450 -12.65 -8.67 -0.88
CA ASN A 450 -11.51 -7.78 -1.03
C ASN A 450 -10.84 -7.56 0.35
N PRO A 451 -10.12 -8.55 0.91
CA PRO A 451 -9.48 -8.37 2.21
C PRO A 451 -8.44 -7.24 2.18
N VAL A 452 -8.21 -6.59 3.32
CA VAL A 452 -7.19 -5.56 3.43
C VAL A 452 -5.79 -6.18 3.31
N ASP A 453 -4.96 -5.58 2.45
CA ASP A 453 -3.55 -5.93 2.35
C ASP A 453 -2.82 -5.58 3.66
N GLN A 454 -2.14 -6.54 4.29
CA GLN A 454 -1.55 -6.40 5.63
C GLN A 454 -0.42 -5.35 5.77
N VAL A 455 -0.14 -4.55 4.74
CA VAL A 455 1.13 -3.82 4.57
C VAL A 455 0.98 -2.30 4.49
N GLN A 456 -0.12 -1.72 4.98
CA GLN A 456 -0.36 -0.28 4.94
C GLN A 456 -0.46 0.36 6.34
N ARG A 457 0.68 0.86 6.86
CA ARG A 457 0.68 1.89 7.91
C ARG A 457 0.79 3.27 7.26
N ILE A 458 -0.33 3.97 7.16
CA ILE A 458 -0.39 5.38 6.74
C ILE A 458 -1.11 6.15 7.86
N MET A 459 -0.49 7.22 8.37
CA MET A 459 -1.06 8.03 9.45
C MET A 459 -2.37 8.72 9.01
N GLY A 460 -3.41 8.70 9.86
CA GLY A 460 -4.71 9.34 9.62
C GLY A 460 -5.84 8.41 9.14
N GLY A 461 -5.60 7.10 9.15
CA GLY A 461 -6.52 6.08 8.66
C GLY A 461 -6.56 6.00 7.13
N SER A 462 -6.60 4.79 6.60
CA SER A 462 -6.68 4.51 5.17
C SER A 462 -8.14 4.47 4.72
N VAL A 463 -8.47 5.04 3.57
CA VAL A 463 -9.83 4.94 3.01
C VAL A 463 -10.07 3.51 2.51
N ASP A 464 -11.18 2.90 2.92
CA ASP A 464 -11.61 1.61 2.40
C ASP A 464 -12.39 1.78 1.08
N ALA A 465 -11.66 1.92 -0.01
CA ALA A 465 -12.25 2.04 -1.35
C ALA A 465 -12.77 0.71 -1.91
N LYS A 466 -12.35 -0.44 -1.34
CA LYS A 466 -12.62 -1.78 -1.89
C LYS A 466 -13.77 -2.51 -1.19
N GLY A 467 -14.29 -1.98 -0.07
CA GLY A 467 -15.30 -2.67 0.74
C GLY A 467 -14.70 -3.85 1.49
N SER A 468 -13.54 -3.62 2.11
CA SER A 468 -12.72 -4.62 2.78
C SER A 468 -13.28 -5.03 4.15
N PHE A 469 -14.17 -4.22 4.71
CA PHE A 469 -14.85 -4.44 5.99
C PHE A 469 -16.38 -4.55 5.82
N PRO A 470 -16.89 -5.59 5.14
CA PRO A 470 -18.31 -5.73 4.80
C PRO A 470 -19.24 -5.95 6.02
N TRP A 471 -18.66 -6.18 7.19
CA TRP A 471 -19.38 -6.27 8.47
C TRP A 471 -19.62 -4.91 9.13
N GLN A 472 -18.97 -3.85 8.66
CA GLN A 472 -19.09 -2.54 9.27
C GLN A 472 -20.43 -1.89 8.93
N ALA A 473 -21.21 -1.58 9.95
CA ALA A 473 -22.46 -0.84 9.85
C ALA A 473 -22.32 0.56 10.47
N LYS A 474 -23.01 1.54 9.87
CA LYS A 474 -23.11 2.91 10.37
C LYS A 474 -24.39 3.07 11.15
N MET A 475 -24.28 3.43 12.43
CA MET A 475 -25.41 3.74 13.29
C MET A 475 -25.50 5.24 13.52
N VAL A 476 -26.68 5.81 13.32
CA VAL A 476 -26.98 7.22 13.58
C VAL A 476 -28.05 7.30 14.66
N SER A 477 -27.72 7.95 15.77
CA SER A 477 -28.64 8.16 16.90
C SER A 477 -29.66 9.27 16.64
N HIS A 478 -30.61 9.43 17.56
CA HIS A 478 -31.64 10.48 17.54
C HIS A 478 -31.09 11.89 17.30
N HIS A 479 -29.93 12.23 17.88
CA HIS A 479 -29.29 13.54 17.75
C HIS A 479 -28.32 13.64 16.56
N ASN A 480 -28.49 12.78 15.55
CA ASN A 480 -27.63 12.69 14.36
C ASN A 480 -26.15 12.42 14.68
N LEU A 481 -25.84 11.80 15.82
CA LEU A 481 -24.48 11.39 16.14
C LEU A 481 -24.20 10.02 15.54
N THR A 482 -23.13 9.94 14.75
CA THR A 482 -22.68 8.73 14.07
C THR A 482 -21.81 7.89 14.99
N SER A 483 -22.04 6.57 14.96
CA SER A 483 -21.30 5.53 15.67
C SER A 483 -21.18 4.26 14.81
N GLY A 484 -20.34 3.33 15.24
CA GLY A 484 -20.17 2.03 14.60
C GLY A 484 -21.13 0.97 15.15
N ALA A 485 -21.43 -0.01 14.30
CA ALA A 485 -21.99 -1.30 14.69
C ALA A 485 -21.38 -2.38 13.81
N THR A 486 -21.33 -3.61 14.31
CA THR A 486 -20.67 -4.74 13.65
C THR A 486 -21.71 -5.83 13.35
N LEU A 487 -21.88 -6.18 12.07
CA LEU A 487 -22.75 -7.27 11.63
C LEU A 487 -22.14 -8.62 12.01
N ILE A 488 -22.87 -9.44 12.75
CA ILE A 488 -22.39 -10.74 13.26
C ILE A 488 -23.16 -11.94 12.67
N ASN A 489 -24.34 -11.71 12.11
CA ASN A 489 -25.06 -12.63 11.23
C ASN A 489 -26.05 -11.82 10.35
N GLU A 490 -26.94 -12.48 9.61
CA GLU A 490 -27.89 -11.81 8.70
C GLU A 490 -28.92 -10.90 9.40
N GLN A 491 -29.06 -10.96 10.73
CA GLN A 491 -30.14 -10.26 11.43
C GLN A 491 -29.69 -9.55 12.71
N TRP A 492 -28.44 -9.74 13.14
CA TRP A 492 -27.93 -9.24 14.41
C TRP A 492 -26.63 -8.46 14.24
N LEU A 493 -26.53 -7.36 14.99
CA LEU A 493 -25.33 -6.55 15.09
C LEU A 493 -24.90 -6.36 16.55
N LEU A 494 -23.60 -6.31 16.78
CA LEU A 494 -22.98 -5.87 18.03
C LEU A 494 -22.63 -4.38 17.99
N THR A 495 -22.80 -3.70 19.11
CA THR A 495 -22.30 -2.34 19.36
C THR A 495 -22.11 -2.13 20.86
N THR A 496 -21.87 -0.90 21.31
CA THR A 496 -21.74 -0.57 22.73
C THR A 496 -23.09 -0.17 23.33
N ALA A 497 -23.29 -0.47 24.62
CA ALA A 497 -24.49 -0.06 25.33
C ALA A 497 -24.60 1.47 25.37
N LYS A 498 -23.49 2.18 25.58
CA LYS A 498 -23.45 3.64 25.60
C LYS A 498 -23.91 4.28 24.29
N ASN A 499 -23.59 3.68 23.14
CA ASN A 499 -24.03 4.22 21.84
C ASN A 499 -25.52 4.02 21.59
N LEU A 500 -26.11 2.93 22.10
CA LEU A 500 -27.56 2.69 22.01
C LEU A 500 -28.36 3.74 22.79
N PHE A 501 -27.87 4.14 23.96
CA PHE A 501 -28.53 5.11 24.84
C PHE A 501 -28.18 6.57 24.52
N LEU A 502 -27.38 6.81 23.49
CA LEU A 502 -26.84 8.13 23.24
C LEU A 502 -27.96 9.12 22.87
N GLY A 503 -28.26 10.04 23.79
CA GLY A 503 -29.34 11.01 23.64
C GLY A 503 -30.63 10.71 24.41
N HIS A 504 -30.67 9.59 25.13
CA HIS A 504 -31.78 9.16 25.99
C HIS A 504 -31.49 9.43 27.46
N LYS A 505 -32.53 9.41 28.31
CA LYS A 505 -32.37 9.46 29.78
C LYS A 505 -31.89 8.11 30.29
N ASP A 506 -31.25 8.09 31.46
CA ASP A 506 -30.71 6.87 32.08
C ASP A 506 -31.79 5.82 32.40
N ASP A 507 -33.07 6.21 32.46
CA ASP A 507 -34.23 5.34 32.71
C ASP A 507 -34.97 4.87 31.44
N ALA A 508 -34.48 5.22 30.25
CA ALA A 508 -35.10 4.81 28.98
C ALA A 508 -35.08 3.28 28.81
N LYS A 509 -36.16 2.71 28.27
CA LYS A 509 -36.22 1.27 28.01
C LYS A 509 -35.77 0.96 26.58
N ALA A 510 -35.27 -0.25 26.37
CA ALA A 510 -34.85 -0.74 25.05
C ALA A 510 -35.91 -0.53 23.94
N ASN A 511 -37.19 -0.69 24.27
CA ASN A 511 -38.30 -0.49 23.34
C ASN A 511 -38.47 0.98 22.89
N ASP A 512 -38.03 1.93 23.72
CA ASP A 512 -38.08 3.36 23.41
C ASP A 512 -36.89 3.79 22.53
N ILE A 513 -35.81 2.99 22.53
CA ILE A 513 -34.56 3.29 21.83
C ILE A 513 -34.61 2.84 20.37
N ALA A 514 -35.08 1.61 20.11
CA ALA A 514 -35.07 1.01 18.77
C ALA A 514 -35.66 1.93 17.66
N PRO A 515 -36.80 2.62 17.85
CA PRO A 515 -37.37 3.51 16.83
C PRO A 515 -36.53 4.75 16.51
N THR A 516 -35.56 5.09 17.36
CA THR A 516 -34.74 6.30 17.22
C THR A 516 -33.44 6.09 16.47
N LEU A 517 -33.06 4.83 16.23
CA LEU A 517 -31.80 4.48 15.59
C LEU A 517 -32.00 4.32 14.08
N LYS A 518 -31.12 4.94 13.29
CA LYS A 518 -30.99 4.67 11.85
C LYS A 518 -29.73 3.88 11.62
N LEU A 519 -29.87 2.70 11.03
CA LEU A 519 -28.77 1.79 10.79
C LEU A 519 -28.56 1.56 9.30
N TYR A 520 -27.31 1.63 8.86
CA TYR A 520 -26.95 1.48 7.46
C TYR A 520 -25.87 0.40 7.29
N VAL A 521 -26.04 -0.49 6.32
CA VAL A 521 -25.07 -1.53 5.94
C VAL A 521 -24.61 -1.35 4.49
N GLY A 522 -23.42 -1.84 4.14
CA GLY A 522 -22.91 -1.83 2.76
C GLY A 522 -22.86 -0.43 2.12
N LYS A 523 -23.51 -0.25 0.97
CA LYS A 523 -23.62 1.03 0.22
C LYS A 523 -24.66 1.99 0.82
N ASN A 524 -24.64 2.19 2.14
CA ASN A 524 -25.65 2.96 2.87
C ASN A 524 -27.09 2.42 2.70
N GLN A 525 -27.26 1.10 2.66
CA GLN A 525 -28.58 0.48 2.69
C GLN A 525 -29.18 0.65 4.10
N LEU A 526 -30.28 1.40 4.20
CA LEU A 526 -31.03 1.56 5.45
C LEU A 526 -31.70 0.24 5.84
N VAL A 527 -31.56 -0.16 7.10
CA VAL A 527 -32.19 -1.36 7.67
C VAL A 527 -33.02 -0.99 8.90
N GLU A 528 -34.15 -1.67 9.09
CA GLU A 528 -35.07 -1.42 10.20
C GLU A 528 -34.68 -2.23 11.44
N VAL A 529 -34.63 -1.56 12.59
CA VAL A 529 -34.38 -2.16 13.89
C VAL A 529 -35.69 -2.69 14.49
N GLU A 530 -35.71 -3.97 14.86
CA GLU A 530 -36.83 -4.61 15.58
C GLU A 530 -36.71 -4.35 17.08
N LYS A 531 -35.53 -4.61 17.65
CA LYS A 531 -35.26 -4.45 19.09
C LYS A 531 -33.78 -4.26 19.36
N VAL A 532 -33.49 -3.70 20.53
CA VAL A 532 -32.15 -3.63 21.10
C VAL A 532 -32.11 -4.42 22.40
N VAL A 533 -31.00 -5.08 22.69
CA VAL A 533 -30.81 -5.87 23.92
C VAL A 533 -29.48 -5.47 24.54
N LEU A 534 -29.48 -5.10 25.81
CA LEU A 534 -28.26 -4.77 26.54
C LEU A 534 -27.71 -5.97 27.28
N HIS A 535 -26.39 -6.00 27.44
CA HIS A 535 -25.78 -6.89 28.41
C HIS A 535 -26.34 -6.58 29.82
N PRO A 536 -26.71 -7.58 30.64
CA PRO A 536 -27.28 -7.36 31.98
C PRO A 536 -26.39 -6.46 32.87
N ASP A 537 -25.07 -6.66 32.75
CA ASP A 537 -24.04 -5.86 33.45
C ASP A 537 -23.40 -4.79 32.56
N TYR A 538 -24.18 -4.10 31.73
CA TYR A 538 -23.64 -3.13 30.76
C TYR A 538 -22.80 -1.98 31.35
N SER A 539 -22.92 -1.74 32.66
CA SER A 539 -22.07 -0.82 33.42
C SER A 539 -20.63 -1.30 33.58
N LYS A 540 -20.39 -2.62 33.52
CA LYS A 540 -19.08 -3.29 33.59
C LYS A 540 -18.64 -3.87 32.25
N VAL A 541 -19.59 -4.18 31.36
CA VAL A 541 -19.34 -4.78 30.05
C VAL A 541 -20.15 -4.03 29.01
N ASP A 542 -19.57 -2.96 28.46
CA ASP A 542 -20.27 -1.97 27.61
C ASP A 542 -20.60 -2.51 26.20
N ILE A 543 -21.57 -3.43 26.14
CA ILE A 543 -22.02 -4.12 24.94
C ILE A 543 -23.55 -4.15 24.85
N GLY A 544 -24.05 -4.04 23.62
CA GLY A 544 -25.44 -4.28 23.26
C GLY A 544 -25.57 -4.96 21.91
N LEU A 545 -26.74 -5.55 21.69
CA LEU A 545 -27.17 -6.21 20.47
C LEU A 545 -28.31 -5.43 19.81
N ILE A 546 -28.32 -5.41 18.49
CA ILE A 546 -29.40 -4.88 17.67
C ILE A 546 -29.94 -6.02 16.82
N LYS A 547 -31.25 -6.31 16.96
CA LYS A 547 -31.96 -7.23 16.06
C LYS A 547 -32.63 -6.44 14.96
N LEU A 548 -32.43 -6.86 13.72
CA LEU A 548 -33.10 -6.33 12.54
C LEU A 548 -34.47 -6.98 12.34
N LYS A 549 -35.41 -6.20 11.82
CA LYS A 549 -36.76 -6.68 11.48
C LYS A 549 -36.77 -7.65 10.30
N GLN A 550 -35.77 -7.54 9.41
CA GLN A 550 -35.59 -8.40 8.24
C GLN A 550 -34.13 -8.83 8.14
N LYS A 551 -33.91 -10.03 7.59
CA LYS A 551 -32.56 -10.49 7.26
C LYS A 551 -31.96 -9.61 6.16
N VAL A 552 -30.71 -9.21 6.33
CA VAL A 552 -29.94 -8.53 5.28
C VAL A 552 -29.43 -9.55 4.27
N PRO A 553 -29.54 -9.27 2.96
CA PRO A 553 -28.95 -10.14 1.94
C PRO A 553 -27.43 -10.09 2.04
N ILE A 554 -26.78 -11.26 2.07
CA ILE A 554 -25.33 -11.35 2.12
C ILE A 554 -24.74 -11.27 0.72
N ASP A 555 -23.78 -10.38 0.54
CA ASP A 555 -23.06 -10.14 -0.71
C ASP A 555 -21.60 -9.69 -0.45
N GLU A 556 -20.95 -9.19 -1.49
CA GLU A 556 -19.55 -8.74 -1.43
C GLU A 556 -19.30 -7.54 -0.51
N ARG A 557 -20.36 -6.80 -0.16
CA ARG A 557 -20.32 -5.55 0.61
C ARG A 557 -21.04 -5.64 1.95
N VAL A 558 -21.89 -6.64 2.13
CA VAL A 558 -22.62 -6.93 3.36
C VAL A 558 -22.33 -8.38 3.74
N MET A 559 -21.49 -8.58 4.74
CA MET A 559 -21.11 -9.91 5.22
C MET A 559 -20.79 -9.86 6.71
N PRO A 560 -21.28 -10.80 7.52
CA PRO A 560 -20.97 -10.82 8.94
C PRO A 560 -19.50 -11.14 9.20
N ILE A 561 -18.95 -10.62 10.30
CA ILE A 561 -17.66 -11.06 10.82
C ILE A 561 -17.86 -12.28 11.72
N CYS A 562 -16.90 -13.20 11.77
CA CYS A 562 -16.99 -14.34 12.66
C CYS A 562 -16.72 -13.93 14.11
N LEU A 563 -17.40 -14.58 15.06
CA LEU A 563 -17.15 -14.40 16.48
C LEU A 563 -16.19 -15.50 16.97
N PRO A 564 -15.05 -15.14 17.57
CA PRO A 564 -14.05 -16.12 17.97
C PRO A 564 -14.37 -16.75 19.31
N SER A 565 -14.14 -18.06 19.43
CA SER A 565 -14.10 -18.77 20.72
C SER A 565 -12.75 -18.64 21.43
N LYS A 566 -11.67 -18.35 20.68
CA LYS A 566 -10.32 -18.12 21.19
C LYS A 566 -10.03 -16.63 21.39
N ASP A 567 -9.17 -16.31 22.36
CA ASP A 567 -8.74 -14.92 22.59
C ASP A 567 -7.62 -14.55 21.61
N TYR A 568 -7.86 -13.52 20.80
CA TYR A 568 -6.89 -12.97 19.86
C TYR A 568 -6.24 -11.67 20.36
N ALA A 569 -6.59 -11.22 21.57
CA ALA A 569 -6.06 -10.00 22.18
C ALA A 569 -4.68 -10.22 22.83
N GLU A 570 -3.74 -10.81 22.10
CA GLU A 570 -2.36 -10.98 22.54
C GLU A 570 -1.53 -9.72 22.30
N VAL A 571 -0.72 -9.30 23.28
CA VAL A 571 0.10 -8.09 23.20
C VAL A 571 0.96 -8.07 21.93
N GLY A 572 0.87 -6.99 21.16
CA GLY A 572 1.58 -6.81 19.89
C GLY A 572 0.89 -7.39 18.66
N ARG A 573 -0.16 -8.22 18.81
CA ARG A 573 -1.01 -8.67 17.70
C ARG A 573 -1.63 -7.46 17.02
N ILE A 574 -1.54 -7.40 15.69
CA ILE A 574 -2.15 -6.32 14.91
C ILE A 574 -3.59 -6.67 14.58
N GLY A 575 -4.51 -5.75 14.86
CA GLY A 575 -5.87 -5.80 14.35
C GLY A 575 -6.24 -4.53 13.59
N TYR A 576 -7.40 -4.60 12.94
CA TYR A 576 -7.93 -3.58 12.06
C TYR A 576 -9.21 -3.04 12.66
N VAL A 577 -9.37 -1.72 12.65
CA VAL A 577 -10.59 -1.07 13.10
C VAL A 577 -11.06 -0.17 11.99
N SER A 578 -12.31 -0.35 11.57
CA SER A 578 -12.97 0.45 10.54
C SER A 578 -14.02 1.36 11.14
N GLY A 579 -14.21 2.55 10.56
CA GLY A 579 -15.25 3.47 11.02
C GLY A 579 -15.31 4.79 10.26
N TRP A 580 -16.26 5.64 10.66
CA TRP A 580 -16.51 6.96 10.08
C TRP A 580 -16.13 8.10 11.03
N GLY A 581 -15.29 7.80 12.02
CA GLY A 581 -14.92 8.70 13.10
C GLY A 581 -14.48 10.10 12.63
N ARG A 582 -14.65 11.08 13.50
CA ARG A 582 -14.37 12.49 13.20
C ARG A 582 -12.95 12.67 12.66
N ASN A 583 -12.85 13.42 11.57
CA ASN A 583 -11.56 13.87 11.07
C ASN A 583 -11.00 15.01 11.96
N SER A 584 -9.76 15.44 11.66
CA SER A 584 -9.08 16.54 12.35
C SER A 584 -9.83 17.88 12.36
N ASN A 585 -10.87 18.02 11.52
CA ASN A 585 -11.73 19.22 11.45
C ASN A 585 -13.07 19.00 12.19
N PHE A 586 -13.15 17.98 13.05
CA PHE A 586 -14.34 17.58 13.83
C PHE A 586 -15.56 17.15 12.99
N ASN A 587 -15.40 16.93 11.68
CA ASN A 587 -16.47 16.45 10.80
C ASN A 587 -16.39 14.93 10.61
N PHE A 588 -17.54 14.26 10.61
CA PHE A 588 -17.63 12.85 10.22
C PHE A 588 -17.31 12.70 8.73
N THR A 589 -16.59 11.63 8.38
CA THR A 589 -16.28 11.35 6.98
C THR A 589 -17.43 10.59 6.31
N GLU A 590 -17.71 10.88 5.04
CA GLU A 590 -18.65 10.09 4.24
C GLU A 590 -18.06 8.74 3.79
N LEU A 591 -16.73 8.64 3.77
CA LEU A 591 -16.00 7.46 3.31
C LEU A 591 -15.56 6.62 4.51
N LEU A 592 -15.77 5.31 4.42
CA LEU A 592 -15.29 4.40 5.46
C LEU A 592 -13.75 4.45 5.47
N LYS A 593 -13.18 4.56 6.68
CA LYS A 593 -11.74 4.48 6.90
C LYS A 593 -11.40 3.32 7.80
N TYR A 594 -10.12 2.95 7.83
CA TYR A 594 -9.61 1.96 8.77
C TYR A 594 -8.20 2.30 9.26
N VAL A 595 -7.85 1.78 10.43
CA VAL A 595 -6.52 1.90 11.05
C VAL A 595 -6.03 0.52 11.51
N MET A 596 -4.70 0.35 11.57
CA MET A 596 -4.03 -0.86 12.04
C MET A 596 -3.42 -0.62 13.42
N LEU A 597 -3.95 -1.25 14.45
CA LEU A 597 -3.53 -1.02 15.84
C LEU A 597 -2.97 -2.32 16.45
N PRO A 598 -1.80 -2.25 17.12
CA PRO A 598 -1.34 -3.35 17.95
C PRO A 598 -2.16 -3.41 19.24
N VAL A 599 -2.45 -4.62 19.72
CA VAL A 599 -2.86 -4.84 21.10
C VAL A 599 -1.77 -4.32 22.02
N ALA A 600 -2.16 -3.48 22.96
CA ALA A 600 -1.28 -2.85 23.93
C ALA A 600 -1.07 -3.74 25.16
N ASP A 601 0.00 -3.45 25.88
CA ASP A 601 0.25 -4.02 27.19
C ASP A 601 -0.79 -3.49 28.19
N GLN A 602 -1.50 -4.41 28.85
CA GLN A 602 -2.63 -4.08 29.74
C GLN A 602 -2.18 -3.24 30.93
N ASP A 603 -1.01 -3.51 31.51
CA ASP A 603 -0.50 -2.78 32.67
C ASP A 603 -0.17 -1.34 32.30
N LYS A 604 0.39 -1.11 31.10
CA LYS A 604 0.63 0.25 30.59
C LYS A 604 -0.67 1.00 30.36
N CYS A 605 -1.69 0.34 29.82
CA CYS A 605 -3.00 0.95 29.62
C CYS A 605 -3.65 1.34 30.95
N VAL A 606 -3.60 0.45 31.94
CA VAL A 606 -4.09 0.70 33.31
C VAL A 606 -3.32 1.85 33.96
N GLN A 607 -1.98 1.88 33.85
CA GLN A 607 -1.18 2.99 34.36
C GLN A 607 -1.52 4.33 33.68
N HIS A 608 -1.84 4.31 32.39
CA HIS A 608 -2.22 5.52 31.66
C HIS A 608 -3.55 6.10 32.17
N TYR A 609 -4.59 5.28 32.32
CA TYR A 609 -5.92 5.76 32.71
C TYR A 609 -6.18 5.83 34.22
N GLU A 610 -5.50 4.98 35.01
CA GLU A 610 -5.71 4.84 36.45
C GLU A 610 -4.45 5.18 37.29
N GLY A 611 -3.32 5.51 36.67
CA GLY A 611 -2.10 5.97 37.35
C GLY A 611 -1.28 4.90 38.07
N SER A 612 -1.84 3.72 38.34
CA SER A 612 -1.15 2.59 38.96
C SER A 612 -1.83 1.27 38.61
N THR A 613 -1.07 0.18 38.55
CA THR A 613 -1.62 -1.19 38.49
C THR A 613 -1.99 -1.73 39.87
N VAL A 614 -1.52 -1.09 40.95
CA VAL A 614 -1.79 -1.49 42.34
C VAL A 614 -3.18 -0.99 42.75
N PRO A 615 -4.14 -1.87 43.11
CA PRO A 615 -5.54 -1.50 43.36
C PRO A 615 -5.72 -0.31 44.33
N GLU A 616 -4.98 -0.27 45.43
CA GLU A 616 -5.09 0.77 46.46
C GLU A 616 -4.51 2.12 46.02
N LYS A 617 -3.75 2.15 44.92
CA LYS A 617 -3.10 3.35 44.36
C LYS A 617 -3.74 3.82 43.05
N LYS A 618 -4.80 3.15 42.59
CA LYS A 618 -5.54 3.53 41.39
C LYS A 618 -6.28 4.85 41.62
N SER A 619 -6.16 5.78 40.68
CA SER A 619 -6.83 7.08 40.69
C SER A 619 -7.24 7.47 39.27
N PRO A 620 -8.45 7.97 39.03
CA PRO A 620 -8.88 8.41 37.71
C PRO A 620 -7.91 9.46 37.10
N LYS A 621 -7.23 9.12 36.00
CA LYS A 621 -6.23 9.96 35.31
C LYS A 621 -6.47 10.21 33.81
N SER A 622 -7.65 9.86 33.30
CA SER A 622 -7.94 9.98 31.87
C SER A 622 -7.72 11.41 31.35
N PRO A 623 -6.91 11.59 30.29
CA PRO A 623 -6.58 12.92 29.76
C PRO A 623 -7.77 13.60 29.06
N VAL A 624 -8.86 12.86 28.81
CA VAL A 624 -10.08 13.34 28.13
C VAL A 624 -11.26 13.53 29.08
N GLY A 625 -11.05 13.49 30.39
CA GLY A 625 -12.06 13.78 31.41
C GLY A 625 -13.13 12.71 31.64
N VAL A 626 -13.08 11.58 30.91
CA VAL A 626 -13.99 10.43 31.05
C VAL A 626 -13.17 9.15 31.15
N GLN A 627 -13.54 8.24 32.05
CA GLN A 627 -12.84 6.99 32.28
C GLN A 627 -13.33 5.85 31.38
N PRO A 628 -12.43 5.05 30.78
CA PRO A 628 -12.80 3.76 30.20
C PRO A 628 -13.14 2.75 31.29
N ILE A 629 -13.83 1.67 30.92
CA ILE A 629 -14.01 0.52 31.80
C ILE A 629 -12.81 -0.40 31.60
N LEU A 630 -12.04 -0.63 32.65
CA LEU A 630 -10.85 -1.48 32.62
C LEU A 630 -11.04 -2.65 33.59
N ASN A 631 -11.22 -3.84 33.04
CA ASN A 631 -11.39 -5.10 33.77
C ASN A 631 -10.99 -6.30 32.90
N GLU A 632 -11.19 -7.52 33.42
CA GLU A 632 -10.90 -8.79 32.75
C GLU A 632 -11.63 -9.01 31.42
N HIS A 633 -12.74 -8.29 31.19
CA HIS A 633 -13.50 -8.35 29.94
C HIS A 633 -13.00 -7.39 28.88
N THR A 634 -11.96 -6.60 29.16
CA THR A 634 -11.46 -5.56 28.25
C THR A 634 -9.99 -5.74 27.90
N PHE A 635 -9.59 -5.19 26.76
CA PHE A 635 -8.19 -5.03 26.39
C PHE A 635 -7.97 -3.68 25.70
N CYS A 636 -6.72 -3.26 25.64
CA CYS A 636 -6.34 -2.00 25.01
C CYS A 636 -5.63 -2.24 23.68
N ALA A 637 -5.82 -1.36 22.71
CA ALA A 637 -5.04 -1.33 21.47
C ALA A 637 -4.69 0.11 21.10
N GLY A 638 -3.45 0.36 20.67
CA GLY A 638 -2.94 1.71 20.44
C GLY A 638 -1.44 1.83 20.64
N MET A 639 -0.86 2.99 20.29
CA MET A 639 0.57 3.27 20.49
C MET A 639 0.83 4.65 21.08
N SER A 640 1.68 4.67 22.11
CA SER A 640 2.02 5.87 22.89
C SER A 640 2.77 6.99 22.18
N LYS A 641 3.42 6.68 21.05
CA LYS A 641 4.41 7.58 20.43
C LYS A 641 4.02 8.09 19.05
N PHE A 642 2.93 7.58 18.46
CA PHE A 642 2.73 7.65 17.00
C PHE A 642 1.42 8.29 16.53
N GLN A 643 0.59 8.83 17.43
CA GLN A 643 -0.60 9.64 17.08
C GLN A 643 -1.58 8.96 16.10
N GLU A 644 -1.65 7.62 16.07
CA GLU A 644 -2.67 6.86 15.34
C GLU A 644 -3.61 6.23 16.37
N ASP A 645 -4.86 6.69 16.42
CA ASP A 645 -5.89 6.19 17.33
C ASP A 645 -7.27 6.20 16.64
N THR A 646 -8.19 5.43 17.20
CA THR A 646 -9.62 5.49 16.90
C THR A 646 -10.22 6.83 17.32
N CYS A 647 -11.30 7.22 16.66
CA CYS A 647 -11.89 8.54 16.77
C CYS A 647 -13.35 8.47 17.21
N TYR A 648 -13.87 9.60 17.70
CA TYR A 648 -15.29 9.77 17.99
C TYR A 648 -16.14 9.31 16.81
N GLY A 649 -16.95 8.28 17.04
CA GLY A 649 -17.85 7.70 16.05
C GLY A 649 -17.41 6.33 15.51
N ASP A 650 -16.27 5.81 15.99
CA ASP A 650 -15.81 4.46 15.69
C ASP A 650 -16.27 3.44 16.76
N ALA A 651 -16.74 3.90 17.94
CA ALA A 651 -17.24 3.01 18.98
C ALA A 651 -18.35 2.07 18.44
N GLY A 652 -18.28 0.80 18.81
CA GLY A 652 -19.12 -0.28 18.30
C GLY A 652 -18.56 -1.00 17.06
N SER A 653 -17.46 -0.53 16.49
CA SER A 653 -16.71 -1.24 15.45
C SER A 653 -15.89 -2.40 16.01
N ALA A 654 -15.72 -3.45 15.20
CA ALA A 654 -14.88 -4.59 15.55
C ALA A 654 -13.39 -4.26 15.43
N PHE A 655 -12.62 -4.73 16.42
CA PHE A 655 -11.20 -5.01 16.26
C PHE A 655 -11.06 -6.33 15.50
N ALA A 656 -11.01 -6.21 14.17
CA ALA A 656 -10.98 -7.33 13.25
C ALA A 656 -9.57 -7.89 13.13
N VAL A 657 -9.42 -9.20 13.28
CA VAL A 657 -8.15 -9.92 13.13
C VAL A 657 -8.31 -11.00 12.08
N HIS A 658 -7.31 -11.16 11.22
CA HIS A 658 -7.25 -12.28 10.28
C HIS A 658 -6.51 -13.44 10.92
N ASP A 659 -7.16 -14.60 10.95
CA ASP A 659 -6.52 -15.87 11.24
C ASP A 659 -6.03 -16.47 9.92
N GLN A 660 -4.71 -16.70 9.82
CA GLN A 660 -4.11 -17.21 8.59
C GLN A 660 -4.29 -18.72 8.42
N ASP A 661 -4.45 -19.47 9.51
CA ASP A 661 -4.60 -20.93 9.47
C ASP A 661 -6.01 -21.30 9.01
N GLU A 662 -7.00 -20.55 9.48
CA GLU A 662 -8.42 -20.73 9.10
C GLU A 662 -8.83 -19.83 7.92
N ASP A 663 -7.93 -18.94 7.50
CA ASP A 663 -8.14 -17.88 6.51
C ASP A 663 -9.40 -17.02 6.84
N THR A 664 -9.73 -16.83 8.11
CA THR A 664 -11.01 -16.25 8.54
C THR A 664 -10.81 -15.00 9.37
N TRP A 665 -11.64 -14.00 9.13
CA TRP A 665 -11.65 -12.75 9.91
C TRP A 665 -12.58 -12.85 11.11
N TYR A 666 -12.03 -12.53 12.28
CA TYR A 666 -12.70 -12.60 13.56
C TYR A 666 -12.79 -11.22 14.23
N ALA A 667 -13.90 -10.95 14.92
CA ALA A 667 -14.01 -9.82 15.82
C ALA A 667 -13.37 -10.19 17.17
N ALA A 668 -12.11 -9.82 17.40
CA ALA A 668 -11.46 -10.09 18.69
C ALA A 668 -12.03 -9.22 19.81
N GLY A 669 -12.46 -8.00 19.46
CA GLY A 669 -13.08 -7.07 20.39
C GLY A 669 -14.03 -6.10 19.71
N ILE A 670 -14.85 -5.42 20.51
CA ILE A 670 -15.70 -4.31 20.08
C ILE A 670 -15.24 -3.04 20.79
N LEU A 671 -14.99 -1.97 20.03
CA LEU A 671 -14.48 -0.70 20.55
C LEU A 671 -15.51 -0.04 21.49
N SER A 672 -15.18 0.07 22.78
CA SER A 672 -16.02 0.70 23.82
C SER A 672 -15.66 2.16 24.10
N PHE A 673 -14.40 2.55 23.89
CA PHE A 673 -13.91 3.89 24.24
C PHE A 673 -13.04 4.49 23.12
N ASP A 674 -13.56 5.52 22.43
CA ASP A 674 -13.03 6.12 21.19
C ASP A 674 -12.83 7.67 21.26
N LYS A 675 -12.64 8.21 22.47
CA LYS A 675 -12.96 9.61 22.81
C LYS A 675 -12.00 10.69 22.29
N SER A 676 -10.86 10.41 21.65
CA SER A 676 -10.05 11.46 21.01
C SER A 676 -8.92 10.91 20.15
N CYS A 677 -8.98 11.20 18.85
CA CYS A 677 -7.99 10.82 17.83
C CYS A 677 -6.54 11.25 18.12
N THR A 678 -6.33 12.19 19.04
CA THR A 678 -5.02 12.83 19.28
C THR A 678 -4.60 12.89 20.76
N VAL A 679 -5.49 12.50 21.69
CA VAL A 679 -5.27 12.67 23.14
C VAL A 679 -5.33 11.34 23.91
N ALA A 680 -6.11 10.37 23.44
CA ALA A 680 -6.10 9.04 24.03
C ALA A 680 -4.89 8.26 23.50
N GLU A 681 -4.19 7.56 24.40
CA GLU A 681 -3.02 6.73 24.05
C GLU A 681 -3.46 5.33 23.59
N TYR A 682 -4.63 4.87 24.05
CA TYR A 682 -5.18 3.55 23.78
C TYR A 682 -6.71 3.59 23.58
N GLY A 683 -7.20 2.91 22.55
CA GLY A 683 -8.61 2.51 22.49
C GLY A 683 -8.86 1.33 23.44
N VAL A 684 -10.03 1.29 24.08
CA VAL A 684 -10.43 0.18 24.97
C VAL A 684 -11.55 -0.61 24.34
N TYR A 685 -11.37 -1.93 24.26
CA TYR A 685 -12.23 -2.86 23.56
C TYR A 685 -12.77 -3.90 24.54
N VAL A 686 -14.04 -4.25 24.40
CA VAL A 686 -14.61 -5.41 25.09
C VAL A 686 -14.23 -6.66 24.32
N LYS A 687 -13.64 -7.66 25.00
CA LYS A 687 -13.28 -8.95 24.44
C LYS A 687 -14.53 -9.70 24.00
N VAL A 688 -14.61 -10.06 22.73
CA VAL A 688 -15.75 -10.84 22.22
C VAL A 688 -15.86 -12.21 22.89
N PRO A 689 -14.78 -12.97 23.14
CA PRO A 689 -14.87 -14.24 23.86
C PRO A 689 -15.54 -14.12 25.24
N SER A 690 -15.38 -12.99 25.93
CA SER A 690 -15.97 -12.74 27.24
C SER A 690 -17.49 -12.54 27.21
N VAL A 691 -18.07 -12.20 26.07
CA VAL A 691 -19.52 -11.98 25.90
C VAL A 691 -20.18 -13.01 24.97
N LEU A 692 -19.41 -13.95 24.43
CA LEU A 692 -19.87 -14.88 23.39
C LEU A 692 -21.06 -15.72 23.85
N ALA A 693 -21.01 -16.26 25.08
CA ALA A 693 -22.10 -17.07 25.64
C ALA A 693 -23.40 -16.27 25.73
N TRP A 694 -23.34 -15.06 26.26
CA TRP A 694 -24.50 -14.16 26.34
C TRP A 694 -25.04 -13.81 24.95
N VAL A 695 -24.18 -13.55 23.98
CA VAL A 695 -24.60 -13.26 22.59
C VAL A 695 -25.35 -14.46 22.00
N GLN A 696 -24.81 -15.67 22.16
CA GLN A 696 -25.41 -16.90 21.63
C GLN A 696 -26.76 -17.22 22.30
N GLU A 697 -26.83 -17.14 23.64
CA GLU A 697 -28.07 -17.34 24.40
C GLU A 697 -29.14 -16.31 24.02
N THR A 698 -28.73 -15.04 23.87
CA THR A 698 -29.65 -13.96 23.49
C THR A 698 -30.20 -14.18 22.08
N ILE A 699 -29.35 -14.56 21.12
CA ILE A 699 -29.78 -14.84 19.74
C ILE A 699 -30.70 -16.07 19.69
N ALA A 700 -30.39 -17.13 20.44
CA ALA A 700 -31.18 -18.35 20.46
C ALA A 700 -32.57 -18.16 21.11
N GLY A 701 -32.67 -17.26 22.10
CA GLY A 701 -33.92 -16.97 22.80
C GLY A 701 -34.85 -15.98 22.08
N ASN A 702 -34.53 -15.51 20.87
CA ASN A 702 -35.17 -14.36 20.22
C ASN A 702 -35.37 -14.51 18.72
#